data_AF-A0AAQ4Q3L7-F1
#
_entry.id   AF-A0AAQ4Q3L7-F1
#
_cell.length_a   1.000
_cell.length_b   1.000
_cell.length_c   1.000
_cell.angle_alpha   90.00
_cell.angle_beta   90.00
_cell.angle_gamma   90.00
#
_symmetry.space_group_name_H-M   'P 1'
#
loop_
_entity.id
_entity.type
_entity.pdbx_description
1 polymer ?
#
loop_
_entity_poly.entity_id
_entity_poly.type
_entity_poly.pdbx_seq_one_letter_code
_entity_poly.pdbx_strand_id
1 'polypeptide(L)'
;MYGERCHRFHGFNILQTNFSPAYVEAACSVFKPTKRADRPRKTQLAAFLSLLNAYVPGSFLPEWQCRDFFQRDADRRRGDFSLEDRMEPFSHLLVVFQRDERADGKVRMAHPLIARRCTELMAESGVTRSDTAINLLTRLCKDQSPPHVVVGFVKGMLTKRGLKPRRRNKTPGPANAADTQEDEERYARLILDIQRMESRRQSASVLKAASNLFDGDPFLPQALARFYYTELKDYNLAELWAERAKLRDPRNSFVADTLGQVHKNRLKNTAGSLGPLAVLQLASRAIEAFKDEEKLAENERGEDMRGDGDTRVSQHFNIRGQFGYLQLCNDVFHLLVEQEDTWREVLTKKVALDAALESLGDERLIRFKGLIDSLRGEIERKCAFFNKYLTYSKPKLKDDPDYISAGSSECYENFVGSYPPEDLKRTGAVLIQRLKKKKVYTSAAVLSCLESECRESDLKEITTWWEEIFRQKESINYIVSLVVRTNADAAFPSDRKRLSELKQKMPEILNDSPELHMLTLLLCWPADGEARCALDLGQLVRRMKRSFEVAYEMHLRSRRLRPLFFVGNGKGLDRMVHRKVLENLLLEQSQETKQDPWSGERMFHDPEVQARLVKVEGVVREYRLFATIGGAVVELEANNQDSLWKPRRVSFYLGFTIRGPVAFAVQTDKKGNAHEPEMLSVEK
;
A
#
# COMPACT_ATOMS: atom_id res chain seq x y z
N MET A 1 -26.10 33.29 -39.75
CA MET A 1 -24.64 33.35 -39.93
C MET A 1 -23.91 32.48 -38.89
N TYR A 2 -24.01 31.14 -38.98
CA TYR A 2 -23.21 30.22 -38.13
C TYR A 2 -22.35 29.25 -38.95
N GLY A 3 -22.54 29.15 -40.27
CA GLY A 3 -21.84 28.18 -41.13
C GLY A 3 -20.32 28.38 -41.24
N GLU A 4 -19.84 29.64 -41.31
CA GLU A 4 -18.40 29.93 -41.47
C GLU A 4 -17.57 29.78 -40.18
N ARG A 5 -18.21 29.73 -39.01
CA ARG A 5 -17.50 29.54 -37.72
C ARG A 5 -17.36 28.08 -37.30
N CYS A 6 -18.10 27.16 -37.93
CA CYS A 6 -18.03 25.71 -37.64
C CYS A 6 -16.61 25.14 -37.87
N HIS A 7 -15.87 25.66 -38.84
CA HIS A 7 -14.51 25.20 -39.15
C HIS A 7 -13.52 25.43 -37.98
N ARG A 8 -13.79 26.44 -37.13
CA ARG A 8 -12.97 26.78 -35.96
C ARG A 8 -13.31 25.96 -34.72
N PHE A 9 -14.41 25.20 -34.72
CA PHE A 9 -14.81 24.37 -33.58
C PHE A 9 -14.16 22.99 -33.67
N HIS A 10 -12.85 22.95 -33.45
CA HIS A 10 -12.05 21.74 -33.63
C HIS A 10 -12.51 20.53 -32.82
N GLY A 11 -13.07 20.73 -31.61
CA GLY A 11 -13.59 19.63 -30.79
C GLY A 11 -14.72 18.87 -31.49
N PHE A 12 -15.68 19.59 -32.08
CA PHE A 12 -16.77 18.99 -32.86
C PHE A 12 -16.23 18.35 -34.14
N ASN A 13 -15.35 19.04 -34.86
CA ASN A 13 -14.82 18.53 -36.13
C ASN A 13 -14.00 17.24 -35.93
N ILE A 14 -13.26 17.11 -34.83
CA ILE A 14 -12.57 15.87 -34.46
C ILE A 14 -13.57 14.75 -34.21
N LEU A 15 -14.67 15.01 -33.49
CA LEU A 15 -15.71 14.00 -33.26
C LEU A 15 -16.43 13.63 -34.56
N GLN A 16 -16.80 14.61 -35.38
CA GLN A 16 -17.49 14.43 -36.65
C GLN A 16 -16.65 13.63 -37.66
N THR A 17 -15.33 13.85 -37.67
CA THR A 17 -14.39 13.12 -38.53
C THR A 17 -13.92 11.80 -37.93
N ASN A 18 -14.57 11.32 -36.87
CA ASN A 18 -14.22 10.10 -36.14
C ASN A 18 -12.73 10.05 -35.74
N PHE A 19 -12.24 11.14 -35.14
CA PHE A 19 -10.87 11.31 -34.67
C PHE A 19 -9.80 11.18 -35.78
N SER A 20 -10.12 11.65 -37.00
CA SER A 20 -9.22 11.59 -38.16
C SER A 20 -7.83 12.20 -37.89
N PRO A 21 -6.74 11.41 -38.01
CA PRO A 21 -5.38 11.93 -37.88
C PRO A 21 -5.04 12.99 -38.93
N ALA A 22 -5.56 12.85 -40.15
CA ALA A 22 -5.32 13.80 -41.24
C ALA A 22 -5.92 15.19 -40.95
N TYR A 23 -7.10 15.22 -40.31
CA TYR A 23 -7.70 16.49 -39.88
C TYR A 23 -6.83 17.19 -38.83
N VAL A 24 -6.37 16.44 -37.82
CA VAL A 24 -5.52 16.98 -36.76
C VAL A 24 -4.19 17.50 -37.33
N GLU A 25 -3.57 16.74 -38.24
CA GLU A 25 -2.35 17.16 -38.95
C GLU A 25 -2.55 18.49 -39.70
N ALA A 26 -3.64 18.61 -40.47
CA ALA A 26 -3.93 19.81 -41.24
C ALA A 26 -4.17 21.03 -40.33
N ALA A 27 -4.96 20.86 -39.26
CA ALA A 27 -5.25 21.92 -38.29
C ALA A 27 -3.99 22.43 -37.58
N CYS A 28 -3.06 21.53 -37.24
CA CYS A 28 -1.84 21.83 -36.49
C CYS A 28 -0.68 22.36 -37.37
N SER A 29 -0.84 22.41 -38.70
CA SER A 29 0.22 22.79 -39.66
C SER A 29 0.92 24.12 -39.36
N VAL A 30 0.21 25.04 -38.69
CA VAL A 30 0.73 26.34 -38.23
C VAL A 30 1.95 26.24 -37.30
N PHE A 31 2.19 25.09 -36.66
CA PHE A 31 3.35 24.85 -35.81
C PHE A 31 4.61 24.39 -36.57
N LYS A 32 4.52 24.01 -37.86
CA LYS A 32 5.67 23.57 -38.67
C LYS A 32 6.83 24.57 -38.80
N PRO A 33 6.64 25.90 -38.90
CA PRO A 33 7.73 26.85 -39.06
C PRO A 33 8.37 27.28 -37.71
N THR A 34 8.11 26.58 -36.61
CA THR A 34 8.54 27.02 -35.28
C THR A 34 10.06 26.91 -35.10
N LYS A 35 10.73 28.02 -34.78
CA LYS A 35 12.17 28.03 -34.47
C LYS A 35 12.44 27.91 -32.97
N ARG A 36 13.59 27.30 -32.63
CA ARG A 36 14.06 27.19 -31.25
C ARG A 36 14.61 28.52 -30.71
N ALA A 37 15.55 29.14 -31.43
CA ALA A 37 16.15 30.43 -31.06
C ALA A 37 15.20 31.60 -31.35
N ASP A 38 15.31 32.66 -30.55
CA ASP A 38 14.54 33.92 -30.67
C ASP A 38 13.03 33.73 -30.86
N ARG A 39 12.49 32.70 -30.21
CA ARG A 39 11.09 32.31 -30.35
C ARG A 39 10.17 33.46 -29.91
N PRO A 40 9.22 33.91 -30.75
CA PRO A 40 8.25 34.93 -30.36
C PRO A 40 7.42 34.50 -29.14
N ARG A 41 7.04 35.45 -28.27
CA ARG A 41 6.23 35.15 -27.08
C ARG A 41 4.94 34.41 -27.39
N LYS A 42 4.26 34.76 -28.48
CA LYS A 42 3.04 34.06 -28.93
C LYS A 42 3.28 32.57 -29.16
N THR A 43 4.41 32.22 -29.77
CA THR A 43 4.79 30.84 -30.02
C THR A 43 5.22 30.13 -28.73
N GLN A 44 5.87 30.84 -27.79
CA GLN A 44 6.15 30.29 -26.46
C GLN A 44 4.86 29.98 -25.68
N LEU A 45 3.90 30.92 -25.66
CA LEU A 45 2.62 30.73 -24.99
C LEU A 45 1.78 29.61 -25.63
N ALA A 46 1.76 29.54 -26.96
CA ALA A 46 1.13 28.45 -27.69
C ALA A 46 1.79 27.09 -27.37
N ALA A 47 3.12 27.07 -27.20
CA ALA A 47 3.85 25.88 -26.78
C ALA A 47 3.50 25.45 -25.34
N PHE A 48 3.37 26.40 -24.41
CA PHE A 48 2.97 26.14 -23.03
C PHE A 48 1.58 25.50 -22.95
N LEU A 49 0.60 26.08 -23.65
CA LEU A 49 -0.77 25.56 -23.71
C LEU A 49 -0.80 24.17 -24.37
N SER A 50 -0.04 23.97 -25.45
CA SER A 50 0.09 22.68 -26.12
C SER A 50 0.66 21.61 -25.18
N LEU A 51 1.75 21.91 -24.48
CA LEU A 51 2.39 20.96 -23.56
C LEU A 51 1.45 20.62 -22.39
N LEU A 52 0.90 21.62 -21.72
CA LEU A 52 -0.01 21.43 -20.57
C LEU A 52 -1.23 20.60 -20.97
N ASN A 53 -1.89 20.92 -22.08
CA ASN A 53 -3.10 20.21 -22.49
C ASN A 53 -2.83 18.85 -23.11
N ALA A 54 -1.64 18.62 -23.66
CA ALA A 54 -1.22 17.29 -24.08
C ALA A 54 -1.12 16.38 -22.85
N TYR A 55 -0.39 16.81 -21.80
CA TYR A 55 -0.01 15.97 -20.65
C TYR A 55 -0.96 16.04 -19.45
N VAL A 56 -1.78 17.07 -19.34
CA VAL A 56 -2.82 17.26 -18.32
C VAL A 56 -4.10 17.70 -19.04
N PRO A 57 -4.88 16.78 -19.62
CA PRO A 57 -6.12 17.12 -20.30
C PRO A 57 -7.07 17.92 -19.40
N GLY A 58 -7.63 19.01 -19.93
CA GLY A 58 -8.50 19.92 -19.17
C GLY A 58 -7.78 21.02 -18.37
N SER A 59 -6.44 21.04 -18.39
CA SER A 59 -5.68 22.18 -17.85
C SER A 59 -5.95 23.47 -18.64
N PHE A 60 -5.65 24.62 -18.02
CA PHE A 60 -5.82 25.93 -18.64
C PHE A 60 -4.86 26.93 -18.01
N LEU A 61 -4.65 28.06 -18.68
CA LEU A 61 -4.04 29.25 -18.12
C LEU A 61 -5.09 30.35 -17.95
N PRO A 62 -5.07 31.11 -16.85
CA PRO A 62 -5.87 32.33 -16.74
C PRO A 62 -5.55 33.30 -17.87
N GLU A 63 -6.57 33.92 -18.44
CA GLU A 63 -6.45 34.83 -19.58
C GLU A 63 -5.60 36.06 -19.22
N TRP A 64 -5.77 36.59 -18.00
CA TRP A 64 -4.95 37.70 -17.52
C TRP A 64 -3.46 37.35 -17.49
N GLN A 65 -3.12 36.09 -17.17
CA GLN A 65 -1.73 35.63 -17.13
C GLN A 65 -1.15 35.50 -18.54
N CYS A 66 -1.96 35.01 -19.48
CA CYS A 66 -1.63 35.02 -20.90
C CYS A 66 -1.38 36.45 -21.41
N ARG A 67 -2.20 37.42 -21.00
CA ARG A 67 -2.05 38.84 -21.37
C ARG A 67 -0.79 39.45 -20.75
N ASP A 68 -0.54 39.24 -19.45
CA ASP A 68 0.68 39.70 -18.77
C ASP A 68 1.95 39.16 -19.42
N PHE A 69 1.89 37.91 -19.91
CA PHE A 69 3.01 37.31 -20.64
C PHE A 69 3.42 38.13 -21.87
N PHE A 70 2.53 38.92 -22.48
CA PHE A 70 2.87 39.81 -23.58
C PHE A 70 3.32 41.21 -23.15
N GLN A 71 3.04 41.64 -21.91
CA GLN A 71 3.27 43.03 -21.47
C GLN A 71 4.74 43.37 -21.19
N ARG A 72 5.64 42.38 -21.15
CA ARG A 72 7.04 42.58 -20.76
C ARG A 72 8.00 42.84 -21.93
N ASP A 73 7.49 43.24 -23.08
CA ASP A 73 8.27 43.79 -24.21
C ASP A 73 7.91 45.27 -24.45
N ALA A 74 8.83 46.00 -25.08
CA ALA A 74 8.71 47.39 -25.50
C ALA A 74 7.61 47.65 -26.58
N ASP A 75 6.68 46.72 -26.78
CA ASP A 75 5.59 46.80 -27.77
C ASP A 75 4.32 47.44 -27.15
N ARG A 76 4.52 48.55 -26.41
CA ARG A 76 3.43 49.44 -25.92
C ARG A 76 2.54 49.97 -27.05
N ARG A 77 2.95 49.82 -28.32
CA ARG A 77 2.20 50.27 -29.51
C ARG A 77 1.00 49.38 -29.87
N ARG A 78 0.84 48.21 -29.24
CA ARG A 78 -0.27 47.26 -29.48
C ARG A 78 -1.27 47.17 -28.33
N GLY A 79 -1.45 48.24 -27.56
CA GLY A 79 -2.31 48.26 -26.36
C GLY A 79 -3.74 47.73 -26.56
N ASP A 80 -4.30 47.84 -27.77
CA ASP A 80 -5.72 47.57 -28.08
C ASP A 80 -6.04 46.19 -28.66
N PHE A 81 -5.04 45.33 -28.94
CA PHE A 81 -5.32 44.03 -29.56
C PHE A 81 -5.83 43.00 -28.55
N SER A 82 -6.88 42.27 -28.94
CA SER A 82 -7.43 41.14 -28.18
C SER A 82 -6.39 40.02 -28.02
N LEU A 83 -6.59 39.11 -27.06
CA LEU A 83 -5.71 37.96 -26.93
C LEU A 83 -5.71 37.10 -28.21
N GLU A 84 -6.86 36.98 -28.87
CA GLU A 84 -6.99 36.22 -30.13
C GLU A 84 -6.08 36.82 -31.22
N ASP A 85 -6.10 38.14 -31.40
CA ASP A 85 -5.27 38.84 -32.39
C ASP A 85 -3.77 38.66 -32.10
N ARG A 86 -3.38 38.72 -30.82
CA ARG A 86 -1.98 38.52 -30.38
C ARG A 86 -1.51 37.08 -30.59
N MET A 87 -2.44 36.12 -30.58
CA MET A 87 -2.16 34.71 -30.75
C MET A 87 -2.14 34.26 -32.21
N GLU A 88 -2.54 35.08 -33.18
CA GLU A 88 -2.40 34.76 -34.61
C GLU A 88 -0.94 34.37 -34.97
N PRO A 89 -0.70 33.26 -35.69
CA PRO A 89 -1.68 32.40 -36.39
C PRO A 89 -2.23 31.20 -35.57
N PHE A 90 -1.99 31.13 -34.25
CA PHE A 90 -2.39 30.01 -33.39
C PHE A 90 -3.82 30.14 -32.82
N SER A 91 -4.47 31.29 -33.01
CA SER A 91 -5.74 31.67 -32.37
C SER A 91 -6.83 30.61 -32.56
N HIS A 92 -6.96 30.03 -33.76
CA HIS A 92 -7.98 29.03 -34.10
C HIS A 92 -7.82 27.72 -33.31
N LEU A 93 -6.62 27.43 -32.82
CA LEU A 93 -6.34 26.23 -32.01
C LEU A 93 -6.61 26.45 -30.52
N LEU A 94 -7.02 27.65 -30.12
CA LEU A 94 -7.26 28.03 -28.73
C LEU A 94 -8.75 28.22 -28.47
N VAL A 95 -9.13 28.00 -27.21
CA VAL A 95 -10.46 28.25 -26.69
C VAL A 95 -10.31 29.14 -25.46
N VAL A 96 -10.92 30.32 -25.54
CA VAL A 96 -11.14 31.20 -24.40
C VAL A 96 -12.53 30.92 -23.86
N PHE A 97 -12.63 30.66 -22.56
CA PHE A 97 -13.90 30.34 -21.91
C PHE A 97 -13.97 30.93 -20.50
N GLN A 98 -15.18 31.22 -20.06
CA GLN A 98 -15.51 31.70 -18.72
C GLN A 98 -16.64 30.84 -18.17
N ARG A 99 -16.64 30.62 -16.84
CA ARG A 99 -17.69 29.82 -16.20
C ARG A 99 -18.93 30.67 -15.88
N ASP A 100 -18.69 31.92 -15.46
CA ASP A 100 -19.67 32.98 -15.17
C ASP A 100 -19.04 34.36 -15.54
N GLU A 101 -19.83 35.41 -15.75
CA GLU A 101 -19.34 36.76 -16.13
C GLU A 101 -18.37 37.39 -15.11
N ARG A 102 -18.41 36.93 -13.85
CA ARG A 102 -17.53 37.39 -12.77
C ARG A 102 -16.25 36.56 -12.64
N ALA A 103 -16.14 35.45 -13.37
CA ALA A 103 -14.99 34.55 -13.29
C ALA A 103 -13.92 34.95 -14.31
N ASP A 104 -12.64 34.84 -13.91
CA ASP A 104 -11.52 35.08 -14.81
C ASP A 104 -11.62 34.21 -16.07
N GLY A 105 -11.34 34.83 -17.22
CA GLY A 105 -11.13 34.14 -18.49
C GLY A 105 -10.11 33.02 -18.38
N LYS A 106 -10.34 31.92 -19.09
CA LYS A 106 -9.47 30.75 -19.13
C LYS A 106 -9.13 30.41 -20.57
N VAL A 107 -7.87 30.09 -20.81
CA VAL A 107 -7.33 29.80 -22.13
C VAL A 107 -6.78 28.38 -22.15
N ARG A 108 -7.17 27.60 -23.16
CA ARG A 108 -6.66 26.24 -23.40
C ARG A 108 -6.63 25.93 -24.89
N MET A 109 -5.90 24.90 -25.28
CA MET A 109 -6.00 24.28 -26.60
C MET A 109 -7.40 23.70 -26.81
N ALA A 110 -7.89 23.78 -28.05
CA ALA A 110 -9.22 23.36 -28.42
C ALA A 110 -9.49 21.87 -28.09
N HIS A 111 -8.49 21.02 -28.29
CA HIS A 111 -8.59 19.57 -28.03
C HIS A 111 -7.25 18.95 -27.62
N PRO A 112 -7.22 17.92 -26.73
CA PRO A 112 -5.97 17.24 -26.35
C PRO A 112 -5.21 16.60 -27.51
N LEU A 113 -5.90 16.11 -28.55
CA LEU A 113 -5.23 15.58 -29.76
C LEU A 113 -4.49 16.66 -30.54
N ILE A 114 -5.06 17.87 -30.63
CA ILE A 114 -4.39 19.03 -31.21
C ILE A 114 -3.17 19.40 -30.37
N ALA A 115 -3.35 19.51 -29.05
CA ALA A 115 -2.27 19.85 -28.13
C ALA A 115 -1.08 18.86 -28.26
N ARG A 116 -1.38 17.56 -28.34
CA ARG A 116 -0.39 16.51 -28.57
C ARG A 116 0.31 16.69 -29.92
N ARG A 117 -0.43 16.86 -31.01
CA ARG A 117 0.18 16.98 -32.34
C ARG A 117 1.01 18.26 -32.49
N CYS A 118 0.55 19.39 -31.94
CA CYS A 118 1.35 20.61 -31.88
C CYS A 118 2.67 20.40 -31.11
N THR A 119 2.62 19.66 -30.01
CA THR A 119 3.82 19.28 -29.23
C THR A 119 4.80 18.43 -30.05
N GLU A 120 4.29 17.51 -30.88
CA GLU A 120 5.10 16.68 -31.77
C GLU A 120 5.72 17.50 -32.91
N LEU A 121 4.94 18.34 -33.59
CA LEU A 121 5.43 19.20 -34.67
C LEU A 121 6.51 20.18 -34.18
N MET A 122 6.34 20.78 -33.00
CA MET A 122 7.37 21.62 -32.40
C MET A 122 8.67 20.86 -32.15
N ALA A 123 8.58 19.62 -31.67
CA ALA A 123 9.75 18.79 -31.44
C ALA A 123 10.48 18.44 -32.75
N GLU A 124 9.74 18.18 -33.83
CA GLU A 124 10.28 17.99 -35.19
C GLU A 124 11.06 19.24 -35.65
N SER A 125 10.63 20.44 -35.26
CA SER A 125 11.33 21.71 -35.53
C SER A 125 12.41 22.08 -34.49
N GLY A 126 12.80 21.15 -33.60
CA GLY A 126 13.85 21.35 -32.60
C GLY A 126 13.41 22.01 -31.29
N VAL A 127 12.11 22.28 -31.13
CA VAL A 127 11.50 22.75 -29.87
C VAL A 127 11.02 21.55 -29.07
N THR A 128 11.93 21.00 -28.26
CA THR A 128 11.67 19.76 -27.56
C THR A 128 10.69 19.93 -26.39
N ARG A 129 10.22 18.81 -25.83
CA ARG A 129 9.34 18.82 -24.67
C ARG A 129 10.11 19.31 -23.44
N SER A 130 11.38 18.93 -23.29
CA SER A 130 12.21 19.44 -22.19
C SER A 130 12.44 20.95 -22.29
N ASP A 131 12.75 21.47 -23.49
CA ASP A 131 12.93 22.91 -23.76
C ASP A 131 11.66 23.68 -23.40
N THR A 132 10.51 23.20 -23.87
CA THR A 132 9.21 23.81 -23.60
C THR A 132 8.86 23.76 -22.11
N ALA A 133 9.12 22.63 -21.43
CA ALA A 133 8.85 22.48 -20.00
C ALA A 133 9.73 23.41 -19.15
N ILE A 134 11.03 23.51 -19.44
CA ILE A 134 11.95 24.41 -18.73
C ILE A 134 11.58 25.87 -18.99
N ASN A 135 11.21 26.22 -20.22
CA ASN A 135 10.77 27.56 -20.57
C ASN A 135 9.45 27.92 -19.83
N LEU A 136 8.49 26.99 -19.75
CA LEU A 136 7.29 27.15 -18.94
C LEU A 136 7.60 27.42 -17.46
N LEU A 137 8.52 26.64 -16.88
CA LEU A 137 8.94 26.80 -15.48
C LEU A 137 9.62 28.15 -15.24
N THR A 138 10.51 28.55 -16.14
CA THR A 138 11.30 29.80 -15.97
C THR A 138 10.48 31.04 -16.29
N ARG A 139 9.81 31.12 -17.44
CA ARG A 139 9.18 32.37 -17.88
C ARG A 139 7.75 32.56 -17.39
N LEU A 140 6.99 31.49 -17.22
CA LEU A 140 5.60 31.58 -16.74
C LEU A 140 5.53 31.38 -15.23
N CYS A 141 6.25 30.39 -14.70
CA CYS A 141 6.09 30.03 -13.28
C CYS A 141 7.00 30.83 -12.34
N LYS A 142 8.24 31.13 -12.72
CA LYS A 142 9.14 31.93 -11.88
C LYS A 142 8.81 33.42 -11.98
N ASP A 143 8.64 33.93 -13.19
CA ASP A 143 8.59 35.37 -13.40
C ASP A 143 7.20 35.99 -13.16
N GLN A 144 6.11 35.21 -13.07
CA GLN A 144 4.74 35.74 -12.98
C GLN A 144 3.98 35.38 -11.69
N SER A 145 4.58 34.62 -10.77
CA SER A 145 3.88 34.10 -9.57
C SER A 145 2.52 33.47 -9.95
N PRO A 146 2.52 32.36 -10.70
CA PRO A 146 1.32 31.77 -11.28
C PRO A 146 0.30 31.39 -10.20
N PRO A 147 -1.02 31.39 -10.51
CA PRO A 147 -2.02 30.91 -9.57
C PRO A 147 -1.78 29.47 -9.15
N HIS A 148 -2.22 29.14 -7.93
CA HIS A 148 -2.07 27.80 -7.33
C HIS A 148 -2.59 26.68 -8.26
N VAL A 149 -3.65 26.96 -9.04
CA VAL A 149 -4.21 26.00 -10.01
C VAL A 149 -3.22 25.66 -11.13
N VAL A 150 -2.50 26.65 -11.67
CA VAL A 150 -1.49 26.45 -12.72
C VAL A 150 -0.29 25.69 -12.15
N VAL A 151 0.15 26.04 -10.94
CA VAL A 151 1.18 25.29 -10.21
C VAL A 151 0.76 23.82 -10.03
N GLY A 152 -0.50 23.58 -9.67
CA GLY A 152 -1.08 22.25 -9.57
C GLY A 152 -1.01 21.46 -10.87
N PHE A 153 -1.32 22.08 -12.02
CA PHE A 153 -1.18 21.45 -13.33
C PHE A 153 0.27 21.11 -13.67
N VAL A 154 1.21 22.03 -13.44
CA VAL A 154 2.63 21.80 -13.70
C VAL A 154 3.19 20.69 -12.82
N LYS A 155 2.87 20.70 -11.52
CA LYS A 155 3.24 19.61 -10.61
C LYS A 155 2.65 18.28 -11.08
N GLY A 156 1.36 18.24 -11.38
CA GLY A 156 0.69 17.05 -11.91
C GLY A 156 1.32 16.52 -13.20
N MET A 157 1.70 17.39 -14.13
CA MET A 157 2.39 17.03 -15.38
C MET A 157 3.74 16.33 -15.14
N LEU A 158 4.43 16.70 -14.06
CA LEU A 158 5.79 16.23 -13.73
C LEU A 158 5.80 15.04 -12.77
N THR A 159 4.78 14.88 -11.92
CA THR A 159 4.78 13.86 -10.85
C THR A 159 3.66 12.83 -10.96
N LYS A 160 2.52 13.14 -11.60
CA LYS A 160 1.38 12.21 -11.70
C LYS A 160 1.70 11.08 -12.66
N ARG A 161 1.75 9.86 -12.13
CA ARG A 161 2.01 8.63 -12.89
C ARG A 161 0.78 8.21 -13.68
N GLY A 162 1.04 7.70 -14.88
CA GLY A 162 0.01 7.03 -15.68
C GLY A 162 -0.18 5.58 -15.22
N LEU A 163 -1.17 4.94 -15.82
CA LEU A 163 -1.44 3.51 -15.66
C LEU A 163 -0.92 2.77 -16.90
N LYS A 164 -0.35 1.59 -16.72
CA LYS A 164 0.11 0.70 -17.80
C LYS A 164 -0.58 -0.66 -17.70
N PRO A 165 -0.91 -1.30 -18.84
CA PRO A 165 -1.44 -2.67 -18.83
C PRO A 165 -0.40 -3.63 -18.24
N ARG A 166 -0.81 -4.44 -17.27
CA ARG A 166 0.02 -5.51 -16.69
C ARG A 166 0.22 -6.59 -17.75
N ARG A 167 1.45 -6.72 -18.26
CA ARG A 167 1.83 -7.86 -19.11
C ARG A 167 1.95 -9.09 -18.22
N ARG A 168 0.93 -9.96 -18.23
CA ARG A 168 1.11 -11.33 -17.75
C ARG A 168 2.00 -12.08 -18.75
N ASN A 169 2.97 -12.83 -18.25
CA ASN A 169 3.55 -13.92 -19.03
C ASN A 169 2.40 -14.83 -19.48
N LYS A 170 2.33 -15.09 -20.78
CA LYS A 170 1.21 -15.77 -21.45
C LYS A 170 0.96 -17.16 -20.85
N THR A 171 -0.24 -17.38 -20.34
CA THR A 171 -0.98 -18.62 -20.60
C THR A 171 -2.16 -18.20 -21.48
N PRO A 172 -2.40 -18.82 -22.64
CA PRO A 172 -3.46 -18.39 -23.55
C PRO A 172 -4.82 -18.79 -22.98
N GLY A 173 -5.59 -17.81 -22.53
CA GLY A 173 -7.01 -17.92 -22.21
C GLY A 173 -7.77 -16.76 -22.86
N PRO A 174 -9.08 -16.90 -23.11
CA PRO A 174 -9.82 -15.97 -23.95
C PRO A 174 -9.89 -14.58 -23.31
N ALA A 175 -9.72 -13.56 -24.16
CA ALA A 175 -9.72 -12.17 -23.78
C ALA A 175 -11.15 -11.67 -23.54
N ASN A 176 -11.51 -11.44 -22.27
CA ASN A 176 -12.68 -10.62 -21.92
C ASN A 176 -12.21 -9.22 -21.48
N ALA A 177 -12.86 -8.20 -22.03
CA ALA A 177 -12.44 -6.80 -22.05
C ALA A 177 -12.66 -6.00 -20.74
N ALA A 178 -12.76 -6.65 -19.58
CA ALA A 178 -13.11 -5.99 -18.31
C ALA A 178 -12.03 -6.03 -17.21
N ASP A 179 -10.92 -6.75 -17.39
CA ASP A 179 -9.82 -6.81 -16.41
C ASP A 179 -8.48 -6.48 -17.06
N THR A 180 -8.36 -5.24 -17.55
CA THR A 180 -7.03 -4.67 -17.82
C THR A 180 -6.43 -4.31 -16.47
N GLN A 181 -5.77 -5.28 -15.83
CA GLN A 181 -5.06 -5.02 -14.59
C GLN A 181 -3.97 -3.98 -14.90
N GLU A 182 -4.07 -2.80 -14.28
CA GLU A 182 -3.17 -1.69 -14.56
C GLU A 182 -2.17 -1.50 -13.40
N ASP A 183 -0.88 -1.52 -13.76
CA ASP A 183 0.21 -1.13 -12.86
C ASP A 183 0.46 0.37 -13.03
N GLU A 184 0.92 1.05 -11.99
CA GLU A 184 1.38 2.43 -12.16
C GLU A 184 2.70 2.47 -12.94
N GLU A 185 2.81 3.44 -13.84
CA GLU A 185 4.08 3.80 -14.46
C GLU A 185 5.05 4.34 -13.42
N ARG A 186 6.37 4.22 -13.68
CA ARG A 186 7.39 4.66 -12.70
C ARG A 186 7.46 6.19 -12.55
N TYR A 187 7.16 6.91 -13.63
CA TYR A 187 7.24 8.37 -13.72
C TYR A 187 6.03 8.96 -14.44
N ALA A 188 5.87 10.28 -14.35
CA ALA A 188 4.85 10.98 -15.13
C ALA A 188 5.12 10.84 -16.63
N ARG A 189 4.04 10.84 -17.42
CA ARG A 189 4.11 10.58 -18.86
C ARG A 189 5.05 11.54 -19.59
N LEU A 190 5.09 12.82 -19.20
CA LEU A 190 6.02 13.79 -19.79
C LEU A 190 7.48 13.37 -19.58
N ILE A 191 7.84 12.93 -18.38
CA ILE A 191 9.20 12.50 -18.04
C ILE A 191 9.58 11.25 -18.86
N LEU A 192 8.67 10.29 -19.00
CA LEU A 192 8.88 9.09 -19.82
C LEU A 192 9.06 9.43 -21.30
N ASP A 193 8.24 10.34 -21.84
CA ASP A 193 8.34 10.76 -23.24
C ASP A 193 9.64 11.53 -23.50
N ILE A 194 10.07 12.42 -22.60
CA ILE A 194 11.38 13.10 -22.70
C ILE A 194 12.51 12.07 -22.64
N GLN A 195 12.42 11.08 -21.76
CA GLN A 195 13.43 10.02 -21.68
C GLN A 195 13.53 9.23 -22.98
N ARG A 196 12.38 8.88 -23.59
CA ARG A 196 12.30 8.06 -24.80
C ARG A 196 12.67 8.83 -26.08
N MET A 197 12.23 10.07 -26.20
CA MET A 197 12.33 10.86 -27.43
C MET A 197 13.53 11.82 -27.44
N GLU A 198 14.05 12.16 -26.25
CA GLU A 198 15.17 13.09 -26.09
C GLU A 198 16.30 12.38 -25.35
N SER A 199 16.39 12.51 -24.02
CA SER A 199 17.36 11.74 -23.23
C SER A 199 16.99 11.69 -21.74
N ARG A 200 17.60 10.74 -21.03
CA ARG A 200 17.54 10.67 -19.56
C ARG A 200 18.06 11.94 -18.89
N ARG A 201 19.13 12.55 -19.43
CA ARG A 201 19.70 13.80 -18.89
C ARG A 201 18.71 14.97 -19.00
N GLN A 202 17.94 15.04 -20.08
CA GLN A 202 16.91 16.07 -20.25
C GLN A 202 15.75 15.89 -19.27
N SER A 203 15.33 14.64 -19.01
CA SER A 203 14.32 14.32 -17.99
C SER A 203 14.75 14.79 -16.60
N ALA A 204 15.99 14.48 -16.21
CA ALA A 204 16.57 14.95 -14.96
C ALA A 204 16.70 16.49 -14.91
N SER A 205 17.04 17.14 -16.03
CA SER A 205 17.12 18.61 -16.11
C SER A 205 15.77 19.29 -15.83
N VAL A 206 14.69 18.78 -16.41
CA VAL A 206 13.32 19.30 -16.17
C VAL A 206 12.93 19.13 -14.69
N LEU A 207 13.13 17.94 -14.13
CA LEU A 207 12.85 17.67 -12.72
C LEU A 207 13.71 18.55 -11.79
N LYS A 208 14.98 18.79 -12.13
CA LYS A 208 15.88 19.68 -11.39
C LYS A 208 15.42 21.13 -11.43
N ALA A 209 15.04 21.63 -12.61
CA ALA A 209 14.49 22.98 -12.76
C ALA A 209 13.22 23.16 -11.90
N ALA A 210 12.30 22.18 -11.94
CA ALA A 210 11.10 22.21 -11.13
C ALA A 210 11.39 22.12 -9.62
N SER A 211 12.32 21.24 -9.21
CA SER A 211 12.70 21.08 -7.79
C SER A 211 13.33 22.34 -7.21
N ASN A 212 14.09 23.08 -8.01
CA ASN A 212 14.67 24.37 -7.61
C ASN A 212 13.63 25.48 -7.55
N LEU A 213 12.65 25.47 -8.46
CA LEU A 213 11.61 26.49 -8.51
C LEU A 213 10.59 26.34 -7.39
N PHE A 214 10.14 25.12 -7.14
CA PHE A 214 9.16 24.80 -6.09
C PHE A 214 9.92 24.28 -4.87
N ASP A 215 10.53 25.21 -4.14
CA ASP A 215 11.44 24.91 -3.03
C ASP A 215 10.75 24.32 -1.79
N GLY A 216 9.47 24.62 -1.57
CA GLY A 216 8.63 23.99 -0.55
C GLY A 216 8.06 22.61 -0.92
N ASP A 217 8.25 22.12 -2.15
CA ASP A 217 7.70 20.82 -2.58
C ASP A 217 8.70 19.68 -2.33
N PRO A 218 8.37 18.66 -1.51
CA PRO A 218 9.26 17.52 -1.27
C PRO A 218 9.19 16.45 -2.38
N PHE A 219 8.10 16.37 -3.15
CA PHE A 219 7.86 15.29 -4.10
C PHE A 219 8.64 15.44 -5.41
N LEU A 220 8.92 16.68 -5.83
CA LEU A 220 9.76 16.96 -7.00
C LEU A 220 11.24 16.51 -6.80
N PRO A 221 11.95 16.94 -5.74
CA PRO A 221 13.29 16.44 -5.47
C PRO A 221 13.29 14.93 -5.16
N GLN A 222 12.22 14.41 -4.55
CA GLN A 222 12.05 12.96 -4.37
C GLN A 222 11.97 12.22 -5.72
N ALA A 223 11.16 12.71 -6.66
CA ALA A 223 11.04 12.14 -8.01
C ALA A 223 12.38 12.20 -8.76
N LEU A 224 13.12 13.30 -8.60
CA LEU A 224 14.45 13.47 -9.17
C LEU A 224 15.47 12.48 -8.57
N ALA A 225 15.50 12.33 -7.24
CA ALA A 225 16.33 11.34 -6.57
C ALA A 225 16.07 9.92 -7.08
N ARG A 226 14.77 9.57 -7.21
CA ARG A 226 14.34 8.31 -7.81
C ARG A 226 14.86 8.14 -9.22
N PHE A 227 14.73 9.16 -10.06
CA PHE A 227 15.24 9.13 -11.44
C PHE A 227 16.76 8.92 -11.48
N TYR A 228 17.51 9.55 -10.57
CA TYR A 228 18.96 9.38 -10.48
C TYR A 228 19.37 7.94 -10.14
N TYR A 229 18.79 7.29 -9.11
CA TYR A 229 19.22 5.94 -8.74
C TYR A 229 18.67 4.82 -9.64
N THR A 230 17.54 5.02 -10.31
CA THR A 230 16.99 3.99 -11.21
C THR A 230 17.48 4.13 -12.66
N GLU A 231 17.42 5.33 -13.24
CA GLU A 231 17.63 5.55 -14.68
C GLU A 231 19.05 6.00 -15.02
N LEU A 232 19.64 6.88 -14.19
CA LEU A 232 20.99 7.42 -14.44
C LEU A 232 22.10 6.69 -13.69
N LYS A 233 21.75 5.94 -12.63
CA LYS A 233 22.70 5.25 -11.73
C LYS A 233 23.72 6.19 -11.07
N ASP A 234 23.38 7.46 -10.90
CA ASP A 234 24.19 8.44 -10.18
C ASP A 234 23.71 8.51 -8.72
N TYR A 235 24.30 7.68 -7.86
CA TYR A 235 23.86 7.56 -6.47
C TYR A 235 24.23 8.76 -5.61
N ASN A 236 25.28 9.50 -5.95
CA ASN A 236 25.68 10.69 -5.19
C ASN A 236 24.67 11.82 -5.40
N LEU A 237 24.24 12.05 -6.65
CA LEU A 237 23.15 12.99 -6.91
C LEU A 237 21.82 12.47 -6.36
N ALA A 238 21.55 11.16 -6.43
CA ALA A 238 20.34 10.59 -5.85
C ALA A 238 20.24 10.82 -4.34
N GLU A 239 21.34 10.62 -3.61
CA GLU A 239 21.46 10.85 -2.16
C GLU A 239 21.22 12.33 -1.83
N LEU A 240 21.93 13.24 -2.51
CA LEU A 240 21.75 14.70 -2.34
C LEU A 240 20.29 15.15 -2.51
N TRP A 241 19.61 14.66 -3.55
CA TRP A 241 18.22 15.03 -3.81
C TRP A 241 17.23 14.34 -2.86
N ALA A 242 17.53 13.14 -2.39
CA ALA A 242 16.73 12.46 -1.36
C ALA A 242 16.80 13.20 -0.02
N GLU A 243 17.99 13.65 0.40
CA GLU A 243 18.17 14.49 1.58
C GLU A 243 17.44 15.82 1.44
N ARG A 244 17.53 16.47 0.26
CA ARG A 244 16.79 17.71 0.00
C ARG A 244 15.28 17.53 0.05
N ALA A 245 14.76 16.37 -0.40
CA ALA A 245 13.35 16.05 -0.27
C ALA A 245 12.95 15.88 1.20
N LYS A 246 13.74 15.11 1.97
CA LYS A 246 13.52 14.90 3.41
C LYS A 246 13.61 16.19 4.21
N LEU A 247 14.52 17.10 3.87
CA LEU A 247 14.63 18.41 4.52
C LEU A 247 13.35 19.26 4.34
N ARG A 248 12.67 19.12 3.20
CA ARG A 248 11.42 19.85 2.90
C ARG A 248 10.21 19.28 3.61
N ASP A 249 10.22 18.00 3.94
CA ASP A 249 9.14 17.32 4.66
C ASP A 249 9.70 16.26 5.62
N PRO A 250 10.27 16.69 6.76
CA PRO A 250 11.03 15.82 7.66
C PRO A 250 10.16 14.84 8.44
N ARG A 251 8.84 15.04 8.49
CA ARG A 251 7.89 14.16 9.20
C ARG A 251 7.28 13.08 8.30
N ASN A 252 7.59 13.07 7.00
CA ASN A 252 6.94 12.20 6.03
C ASN A 252 7.75 10.94 5.74
N SER A 253 7.24 9.79 6.19
CA SER A 253 7.91 8.50 6.00
C SER A 253 8.07 8.14 4.52
N PHE A 254 7.12 8.48 3.65
CA PHE A 254 7.21 8.18 2.22
C PHE A 254 8.33 8.95 1.53
N VAL A 255 8.61 10.17 2.00
CA VAL A 255 9.74 10.97 1.50
C VAL A 255 11.06 10.35 1.98
N ALA A 256 11.14 10.00 3.28
CA ALA A 256 12.30 9.37 3.91
C ALA A 256 12.69 8.02 3.29
N ASP A 257 11.73 7.19 2.86
CA ASP A 257 11.96 5.89 2.14
C ASP A 257 13.01 6.03 1.03
N THR A 258 12.98 7.16 0.33
CA THR A 258 13.83 7.40 -0.84
C THR A 258 15.31 7.25 -0.52
N LEU A 259 15.75 7.71 0.66
CA LEU A 259 17.16 7.63 1.05
C LEU A 259 17.60 6.17 1.27
N GLY A 260 16.78 5.37 1.96
CA GLY A 260 17.02 3.93 2.13
C GLY A 260 17.05 3.19 0.79
N GLN A 261 16.12 3.52 -0.12
CA GLN A 261 16.12 2.96 -1.48
C GLN A 261 17.36 3.34 -2.28
N VAL A 262 17.88 4.58 -2.16
CA VAL A 262 19.12 5.01 -2.83
C VAL A 262 20.29 4.15 -2.38
N HIS A 263 20.51 4.00 -1.07
CA HIS A 263 21.63 3.23 -0.55
C HIS A 263 21.52 1.75 -0.88
N LYS A 264 20.32 1.16 -0.77
CA LYS A 264 20.08 -0.24 -1.16
C LYS A 264 20.37 -0.48 -2.64
N ASN A 265 19.88 0.41 -3.53
CA ASN A 265 20.13 0.29 -4.96
C ASN A 265 21.60 0.54 -5.31
N ARG A 266 22.29 1.42 -4.58
CA ARG A 266 23.73 1.62 -4.71
C ARG A 266 24.45 0.31 -4.43
N LEU A 267 24.23 -0.27 -3.24
CA LEU A 267 24.82 -1.54 -2.83
C LEU A 267 24.60 -2.64 -3.88
N LYS A 268 23.36 -2.85 -4.29
CA LYS A 268 22.98 -3.91 -5.25
C LYS A 268 23.66 -3.77 -6.62
N ASN A 269 23.89 -2.54 -7.09
CA ASN A 269 24.45 -2.32 -8.43
C ASN A 269 25.98 -2.11 -8.43
N THR A 270 26.61 -1.87 -7.27
CA THR A 270 28.07 -1.79 -7.13
C THR A 270 28.69 -3.06 -6.54
N ALA A 271 27.84 -4.01 -6.15
CA ALA A 271 28.16 -5.22 -5.40
C ALA A 271 29.38 -6.01 -5.91
N GLY A 272 29.47 -6.27 -7.22
CA GLY A 272 30.53 -7.11 -7.80
C GLY A 272 31.95 -6.50 -7.72
N SER A 273 32.10 -5.28 -7.22
CA SER A 273 33.40 -4.62 -7.03
C SER A 273 33.72 -4.22 -5.59
N LEU A 274 32.84 -4.52 -4.62
CA LEU A 274 32.99 -4.06 -3.24
C LEU A 274 33.48 -5.20 -2.32
N GLY A 275 34.57 -4.94 -1.60
CA GLY A 275 34.97 -5.80 -0.48
C GLY A 275 34.02 -5.68 0.72
N PRO A 276 34.11 -6.60 1.71
CA PRO A 276 33.16 -6.71 2.81
C PRO A 276 33.02 -5.42 3.64
N LEU A 277 34.12 -4.70 3.82
CA LEU A 277 34.13 -3.42 4.53
C LEU A 277 33.21 -2.38 3.88
N ALA A 278 33.28 -2.26 2.55
CA ALA A 278 32.47 -1.28 1.82
C ALA A 278 31.00 -1.71 1.73
N VAL A 279 30.73 -3.02 1.62
CA VAL A 279 29.39 -3.60 1.71
C VAL A 279 28.74 -3.22 3.06
N LEU A 280 29.43 -3.47 4.17
CA LEU A 280 28.92 -3.16 5.51
C LEU A 280 28.74 -1.65 5.74
N GLN A 281 29.65 -0.81 5.23
CA GLN A 281 29.50 0.66 5.30
C GLN A 281 28.23 1.15 4.60
N LEU A 282 27.96 0.67 3.38
CA LEU A 282 26.75 1.04 2.64
C LEU A 282 25.49 0.45 3.30
N ALA A 283 25.58 -0.79 3.80
CA ALA A 283 24.50 -1.43 4.54
C ALA A 283 24.13 -0.64 5.81
N SER A 284 25.11 -0.17 6.58
CA SER A 284 24.87 0.68 7.76
C SER A 284 24.05 1.92 7.41
N ARG A 285 24.44 2.67 6.38
CA ARG A 285 23.70 3.88 5.95
C ARG A 285 22.28 3.55 5.50
N ALA A 286 22.12 2.47 4.75
CA ALA A 286 20.81 2.02 4.29
C ALA A 286 19.92 1.57 5.47
N ILE A 287 20.46 0.85 6.45
CA ILE A 287 19.76 0.42 7.66
C ILE A 287 19.33 1.62 8.50
N GLU A 288 20.22 2.60 8.69
CA GLU A 288 19.89 3.83 9.41
C GLU A 288 18.75 4.58 8.73
N ALA A 289 18.80 4.72 7.39
CA ALA A 289 17.74 5.36 6.63
C ALA A 289 16.39 4.63 6.72
N PHE A 290 16.37 3.29 6.65
CA PHE A 290 15.13 2.51 6.81
C PHE A 290 14.58 2.56 8.25
N LYS A 291 15.45 2.52 9.27
CA LYS A 291 15.02 2.68 10.67
C LYS A 291 14.45 4.06 10.96
N ASP A 292 15.03 5.10 10.36
CA ASP A 292 14.49 6.46 10.45
C ASP A 292 13.12 6.57 9.76
N GLU A 293 12.96 6.00 8.57
CA GLU A 293 11.67 5.90 7.89
C GLU A 293 10.60 5.21 8.76
N GLU A 294 10.95 4.08 9.38
CA GLU A 294 10.05 3.34 10.28
C GLU A 294 9.60 4.19 11.46
N LYS A 295 10.55 4.86 12.12
CA LYS A 295 10.27 5.76 13.23
C LYS A 295 9.34 6.90 12.81
N LEU A 296 9.55 7.46 11.62
CA LEU A 296 8.65 8.48 11.06
C LEU A 296 7.25 7.92 10.81
N ALA A 297 7.12 6.71 10.25
CA ALA A 297 5.83 6.07 10.00
C ALA A 297 5.03 5.82 11.29
N GLU A 298 5.71 5.47 12.39
CA GLU A 298 5.11 5.33 13.72
C GLU A 298 4.70 6.69 14.31
N ASN A 299 5.51 7.73 14.11
CA ASN A 299 5.29 9.07 14.65
C ASN A 299 4.31 9.94 13.84
N GLU A 300 3.90 9.53 12.64
CA GLU A 300 2.89 10.23 11.83
C GLU A 300 1.53 10.41 12.55
N ARG A 301 1.32 9.74 13.69
CA ARG A 301 0.14 9.92 14.58
C ARG A 301 0.43 10.66 15.90
N GLY A 302 1.67 11.07 16.19
CA GLY A 302 2.09 11.58 17.50
C GLY A 302 1.52 12.96 17.89
N GLU A 303 0.95 13.02 19.10
CA GLU A 303 0.54 14.14 19.98
C GLU A 303 -0.28 15.35 19.45
N ASP A 304 -0.22 15.72 18.16
CA ASP A 304 -0.93 16.90 17.62
C ASP A 304 -2.42 16.66 17.29
N MET A 305 -3.01 15.54 17.74
CA MET A 305 -4.43 15.21 17.52
C MET A 305 -5.40 15.97 18.44
N ARG A 306 -4.99 17.09 19.06
CA ARG A 306 -5.86 17.97 19.85
C ARG A 306 -5.92 19.44 19.40
N GLY A 307 -5.29 19.85 18.30
CA GLY A 307 -5.39 21.24 17.85
C GLY A 307 -5.07 21.43 16.37
N ASP A 308 -5.98 22.10 15.66
CA ASP A 308 -5.85 22.62 14.30
C ASP A 308 -5.51 21.64 13.17
N GLY A 309 -6.56 20.99 12.66
CA GLY A 309 -7.04 21.20 11.29
C GLY A 309 -6.21 20.84 10.06
N ASP A 310 -4.88 20.68 10.10
CA ASP A 310 -4.08 20.65 8.86
C ASP A 310 -2.99 19.57 8.74
N THR A 311 -2.81 18.69 9.72
CA THR A 311 -1.92 17.52 9.57
C THR A 311 -2.65 16.36 8.89
N ARG A 312 -2.52 16.28 7.55
CA ARG A 312 -3.00 15.16 6.73
C ARG A 312 -2.26 13.85 7.06
N VAL A 313 -2.67 13.16 8.12
CA VAL A 313 -2.21 11.79 8.42
C VAL A 313 -2.48 10.93 7.18
N SER A 314 -1.43 10.29 6.64
CA SER A 314 -1.59 9.38 5.51
C SER A 314 -2.57 8.28 5.88
N GLN A 315 -3.56 8.04 5.01
CA GLN A 315 -4.55 6.98 5.22
C GLN A 315 -3.88 5.61 5.39
N HIS A 316 -2.70 5.40 4.78
CA HIS A 316 -1.97 4.14 4.77
C HIS A 316 -0.78 4.19 5.73
N PHE A 317 -0.53 3.11 6.47
CA PHE A 317 0.71 2.94 7.23
C PHE A 317 1.85 2.55 6.29
N ASN A 318 2.99 3.24 6.37
CA ASN A 318 4.12 2.96 5.50
C ASN A 318 4.96 1.79 6.05
N ILE A 319 4.84 0.62 5.42
CA ILE A 319 5.63 -0.59 5.74
C ILE A 319 6.94 -0.69 4.95
N ARG A 320 7.25 0.28 4.07
CA ARG A 320 8.36 0.17 3.12
C ARG A 320 9.72 0.17 3.82
N GLY A 321 9.87 0.88 4.94
CA GLY A 321 11.08 0.82 5.77
C GLY A 321 11.36 -0.58 6.29
N GLN A 322 10.37 -1.22 6.92
CA GLN A 322 10.50 -2.58 7.44
C GLN A 322 10.84 -3.59 6.34
N PHE A 323 10.15 -3.51 5.20
CA PHE A 323 10.42 -4.42 4.10
C PHE A 323 11.75 -4.11 3.39
N GLY A 324 12.09 -2.83 3.23
CA GLY A 324 13.33 -2.35 2.64
C GLY A 324 14.55 -2.80 3.43
N TYR A 325 14.45 -2.80 4.76
CA TYR A 325 15.43 -3.38 5.67
C TYR A 325 15.65 -4.88 5.40
N LEU A 326 14.58 -5.68 5.32
CA LEU A 326 14.68 -7.12 5.05
C LEU A 326 15.32 -7.39 3.68
N GLN A 327 14.90 -6.66 2.64
CA GLN A 327 15.49 -6.79 1.30
C GLN A 327 16.99 -6.48 1.32
N LEU A 328 17.39 -5.41 2.00
CA LEU A 328 18.79 -5.02 2.14
C LEU A 328 19.59 -6.09 2.88
N CYS A 329 19.08 -6.62 4.01
CA CYS A 329 19.77 -7.68 4.75
C CYS A 329 19.95 -8.94 3.89
N ASN A 330 18.95 -9.28 3.06
CA ASN A 330 19.07 -10.38 2.12
C ASN A 330 20.17 -10.12 1.08
N ASP A 331 20.17 -8.92 0.47
CA ASP A 331 21.24 -8.52 -0.46
C ASP A 331 22.62 -8.60 0.24
N VAL A 332 22.77 -8.08 1.46
CA VAL A 332 24.02 -8.14 2.24
C VAL A 332 24.47 -9.58 2.51
N PHE A 333 23.54 -10.46 2.87
CA PHE A 333 23.85 -11.86 3.13
C PHE A 333 24.47 -12.52 1.90
N HIS A 334 23.82 -12.41 0.74
CA HIS A 334 24.34 -12.99 -0.49
C HIS A 334 25.69 -12.38 -0.88
N LEU A 335 25.83 -11.05 -0.80
CA LEU A 335 27.07 -10.38 -1.19
C LEU A 335 28.29 -10.72 -0.33
N LEU A 336 28.08 -10.97 0.96
CA LEU A 336 29.16 -11.35 1.86
C LEU A 336 29.48 -12.85 1.75
N VAL A 337 28.46 -13.71 1.71
CA VAL A 337 28.62 -15.17 1.61
C VAL A 337 29.21 -15.59 0.26
N GLU A 338 28.88 -14.90 -0.83
CA GLU A 338 29.49 -15.14 -2.15
C GLU A 338 31.00 -14.85 -2.16
N GLN A 339 31.49 -13.98 -1.26
CA GLN A 339 32.91 -13.65 -1.17
C GLN A 339 33.67 -14.62 -0.28
N GLU A 340 33.09 -15.02 0.86
CA GLU A 340 33.71 -15.93 1.82
C GLU A 340 32.64 -16.64 2.66
N ASP A 341 32.66 -17.98 2.67
CA ASP A 341 31.62 -18.80 3.32
C ASP A 341 31.54 -18.59 4.84
N THR A 342 32.65 -18.18 5.47
CA THR A 342 32.71 -17.85 6.90
C THR A 342 31.67 -16.78 7.29
N TRP A 343 31.30 -15.88 6.37
CA TRP A 343 30.24 -14.90 6.62
C TRP A 343 28.90 -15.53 6.95
N ARG A 344 28.60 -16.72 6.42
CA ARG A 344 27.36 -17.44 6.75
C ARG A 344 27.29 -17.75 8.24
N GLU A 345 28.40 -18.18 8.82
CA GLU A 345 28.49 -18.51 10.25
C GLU A 345 28.40 -17.25 11.13
N VAL A 346 29.05 -16.17 10.70
CA VAL A 346 29.01 -14.88 11.40
C VAL A 346 27.61 -14.26 11.38
N LEU A 347 26.97 -14.18 10.20
CA LEU A 347 25.66 -13.55 10.03
C LEU A 347 24.52 -14.34 10.71
N THR A 348 24.67 -15.66 10.82
CA THR A 348 23.72 -16.52 11.54
C THR A 348 23.98 -16.59 13.05
N LYS A 349 25.02 -15.89 13.55
CA LYS A 349 25.52 -15.96 14.93
C LYS A 349 25.96 -17.35 15.38
N LYS A 350 26.42 -18.18 14.47
CA LYS A 350 27.11 -19.43 14.81
C LYS A 350 28.51 -19.13 15.36
N VAL A 351 29.19 -18.14 14.79
CA VAL A 351 30.51 -17.67 15.23
C VAL A 351 30.44 -16.17 15.50
N ALA A 352 31.08 -15.72 16.58
CA ALA A 352 31.20 -14.29 16.86
C ALA A 352 32.13 -13.62 15.84
N LEU A 353 31.81 -12.39 15.41
CA LEU A 353 32.62 -11.66 14.43
C LEU A 353 34.10 -11.60 14.84
N ASP A 354 34.39 -11.31 16.11
CA ASP A 354 35.75 -11.18 16.65
C ASP A 354 36.59 -12.44 16.40
N ALA A 355 35.98 -13.61 16.56
CA ALA A 355 36.64 -14.91 16.36
C ALA A 355 36.86 -15.22 14.87
N ALA A 356 36.08 -14.61 13.97
CA ALA A 356 36.19 -14.78 12.53
C ALA A 356 37.10 -13.75 11.86
N LEU A 357 37.57 -12.71 12.55
CA LEU A 357 38.34 -11.62 11.92
C LEU A 357 39.60 -12.11 11.21
N GLU A 358 40.33 -13.06 11.81
CA GLU A 358 41.53 -13.64 11.19
C GLU A 358 41.21 -14.31 9.85
N SER A 359 40.15 -15.12 9.81
CA SER A 359 39.69 -15.77 8.58
C SER A 359 39.14 -14.79 7.53
N LEU A 360 38.57 -13.67 7.96
CA LEU A 360 38.01 -12.64 7.09
C LEU A 360 39.06 -11.65 6.56
N GLY A 361 40.27 -11.65 7.14
CA GLY A 361 41.43 -10.89 6.64
C GLY A 361 41.34 -9.37 6.75
N ASP A 362 40.39 -8.81 7.52
CA ASP A 362 40.25 -7.35 7.72
C ASP A 362 39.78 -6.99 9.14
N GLU A 363 40.73 -6.62 10.00
CA GLU A 363 40.45 -6.21 11.38
C GLU A 363 39.49 -5.00 11.49
N ARG A 364 39.39 -4.15 10.45
CA ARG A 364 38.53 -2.97 10.46
C ARG A 364 37.05 -3.35 10.50
N LEU A 365 36.70 -4.60 10.19
CA LEU A 365 35.34 -5.14 10.26
C LEU A 365 34.78 -5.13 11.69
N ILE A 366 35.64 -5.15 12.72
CA ILE A 366 35.23 -5.13 14.14
C ILE A 366 34.28 -3.97 14.47
N ARG A 367 34.39 -2.84 13.77
CA ARG A 367 33.50 -1.68 13.95
C ARG A 367 32.03 -1.97 13.66
N PHE A 368 31.74 -3.04 12.90
CA PHE A 368 30.39 -3.47 12.56
C PHE A 368 29.84 -4.55 13.48
N LYS A 369 30.57 -4.95 14.53
CA LYS A 369 30.12 -5.96 15.50
C LYS A 369 28.71 -5.70 16.01
N GLY A 370 28.45 -4.50 16.52
CA GLY A 370 27.13 -4.13 17.03
C GLY A 370 26.02 -4.20 15.97
N LEU A 371 26.34 -3.89 14.71
CA LEU A 371 25.39 -4.05 13.61
C LEU A 371 25.08 -5.53 13.39
N ILE A 372 26.10 -6.36 13.17
CA ILE A 372 25.97 -7.79 12.89
C ILE A 372 25.24 -8.50 14.03
N ASP A 373 25.59 -8.19 15.27
CA ASP A 373 24.96 -8.73 16.46
C ASP A 373 23.47 -8.34 16.55
N SER A 374 23.05 -7.23 15.95
CA SER A 374 21.64 -6.83 15.94
C SER A 374 20.83 -7.51 14.83
N LEU A 375 21.44 -7.85 13.67
CA LEU A 375 20.73 -8.23 12.44
C LEU A 375 19.72 -9.36 12.67
N ARG A 376 20.16 -10.48 13.26
CA ARG A 376 19.30 -11.65 13.48
C ARG A 376 18.04 -11.30 14.27
N GLY A 377 18.19 -10.54 15.37
CA GLY A 377 17.06 -10.12 16.20
C GLY A 377 16.11 -9.18 15.46
N GLU A 378 16.65 -8.20 14.74
CA GLU A 378 15.84 -7.25 13.94
C GLU A 378 15.04 -7.96 12.84
N ILE A 379 15.66 -8.91 12.14
CA ILE A 379 15.02 -9.70 11.08
C ILE A 379 13.89 -10.56 11.68
N GLU A 380 14.14 -11.24 12.80
CA GLU A 380 13.09 -11.99 13.51
C GLU A 380 11.90 -11.10 13.90
N ARG A 381 12.15 -9.90 14.43
CA ARG A 381 11.08 -8.96 14.82
C ARG A 381 10.27 -8.49 13.61
N LYS A 382 10.93 -8.11 12.51
CA LYS A 382 10.27 -7.61 11.28
C LYS A 382 9.52 -8.71 10.54
N CYS A 383 10.05 -9.93 10.49
CA CYS A 383 9.33 -11.06 9.91
C CYS A 383 8.10 -11.44 10.74
N ALA A 384 8.19 -11.39 12.07
CA ALA A 384 7.02 -11.56 12.94
C ALA A 384 5.96 -10.47 12.71
N PHE A 385 6.37 -9.23 12.46
CA PHE A 385 5.47 -8.15 12.05
C PHE A 385 4.76 -8.49 10.73
N PHE A 386 5.49 -8.87 9.68
CA PHE A 386 4.88 -9.20 8.38
C PHE A 386 3.95 -10.41 8.44
N ASN A 387 4.28 -11.43 9.23
CA ASN A 387 3.38 -12.56 9.48
C ASN A 387 2.05 -12.08 10.07
N LYS A 388 2.07 -11.24 11.12
CA LYS A 388 0.85 -10.67 11.70
C LYS A 388 0.10 -9.77 10.72
N TYR A 389 0.83 -8.90 10.02
CA TYR A 389 0.29 -7.94 9.06
C TYR A 389 -0.49 -8.64 7.93
N LEU A 390 0.09 -9.69 7.35
CA LEU A 390 -0.50 -10.45 6.24
C LEU A 390 -1.58 -11.44 6.71
N THR A 391 -1.41 -12.10 7.86
CA THR A 391 -2.40 -13.04 8.41
C THR A 391 -3.67 -12.32 8.85
N TYR A 392 -3.58 -11.14 9.47
CA TYR A 392 -4.74 -10.47 10.06
C TYR A 392 -5.43 -9.46 9.15
N SER A 393 -4.83 -9.08 8.03
CA SER A 393 -5.37 -8.03 7.18
C SER A 393 -5.02 -8.19 5.70
N LYS A 394 -5.77 -7.52 4.83
CA LYS A 394 -5.47 -7.40 3.39
C LYS A 394 -5.81 -5.99 2.88
N PRO A 395 -5.21 -5.52 1.78
CA PRO A 395 -5.63 -4.25 1.17
C PRO A 395 -7.09 -4.37 0.67
N LYS A 396 -7.79 -3.24 0.59
CA LYS A 396 -9.23 -3.23 0.23
C LYS A 396 -9.52 -3.56 -1.24
N LEU A 397 -8.59 -3.20 -2.13
CA LEU A 397 -8.80 -3.24 -3.59
C LEU A 397 -7.93 -4.26 -4.34
N LYS A 398 -6.77 -4.64 -3.78
CA LYS A 398 -5.79 -5.51 -4.42
C LYS A 398 -5.18 -6.43 -3.35
N ASP A 399 -4.71 -7.61 -3.74
CA ASP A 399 -3.90 -8.43 -2.84
C ASP A 399 -2.53 -7.78 -2.58
N ASP A 400 -1.94 -8.13 -1.43
CA ASP A 400 -0.56 -7.78 -1.18
C ASP A 400 0.34 -8.43 -2.25
N PRO A 401 1.36 -7.74 -2.76
CA PRO A 401 2.28 -8.35 -3.71
C PRO A 401 3.01 -9.58 -3.12
N ASP A 402 3.02 -10.69 -3.87
CA ASP A 402 3.61 -11.97 -3.46
C ASP A 402 5.06 -11.84 -2.95
N TYR A 403 5.82 -10.90 -3.52
CA TYR A 403 7.21 -10.66 -3.15
C TYR A 403 7.39 -10.23 -1.68
N ILE A 404 6.36 -9.68 -1.02
CA ILE A 404 6.45 -9.25 0.38
C ILE A 404 6.57 -10.49 1.28
N SER A 405 5.68 -11.46 1.09
CA SER A 405 5.70 -12.72 1.83
C SER A 405 6.95 -13.53 1.49
N ALA A 406 7.22 -13.73 0.19
CA ALA A 406 8.37 -14.49 -0.28
C ALA A 406 9.71 -13.89 0.21
N GLY A 407 9.90 -12.58 0.03
CA GLY A 407 11.15 -11.91 0.41
C GLY A 407 11.37 -11.85 1.93
N SER A 408 10.31 -11.70 2.73
CA SER A 408 10.43 -11.78 4.20
C SER A 408 10.81 -13.19 4.64
N SER A 409 10.20 -14.20 4.01
CA SER A 409 10.43 -15.62 4.27
C SER A 409 11.85 -16.07 3.92
N GLU A 410 12.38 -15.61 2.78
CA GLU A 410 13.75 -15.85 2.32
C GLU A 410 14.79 -15.22 3.26
N CYS A 411 14.61 -13.93 3.60
CA CYS A 411 15.50 -13.23 4.53
C CYS A 411 15.55 -13.92 5.91
N TYR A 412 14.39 -14.38 6.40
CA TYR A 412 14.33 -15.13 7.64
C TYR A 412 15.12 -16.45 7.57
N GLU A 413 15.04 -17.20 6.46
CA GLU A 413 15.80 -18.45 6.29
C GLU A 413 17.30 -18.21 6.35
N ASN A 414 17.78 -17.18 5.64
CA ASN A 414 19.21 -16.85 5.55
C ASN A 414 19.83 -16.53 6.92
N PHE A 415 19.12 -15.82 7.80
CA PHE A 415 19.68 -15.38 9.10
C PHE A 415 19.28 -16.24 10.30
N VAL A 416 18.09 -16.85 10.26
CA VAL A 416 17.49 -17.52 11.43
C VAL A 416 17.35 -19.03 11.21
N GLY A 417 17.08 -19.46 9.97
CA GLY A 417 16.73 -20.83 9.64
C GLY A 417 17.85 -21.86 9.76
N SER A 418 19.12 -21.42 9.68
CA SER A 418 20.26 -22.34 9.50
C SER A 418 20.93 -22.83 10.79
N TYR A 419 21.06 -22.02 11.86
CA TYR A 419 21.85 -22.41 13.04
C TYR A 419 21.22 -22.03 14.40
N PRO A 420 21.28 -22.91 15.43
CA PRO A 420 20.94 -22.55 16.80
C PRO A 420 21.88 -21.45 17.33
N PRO A 421 21.41 -20.52 18.18
CA PRO A 421 22.30 -19.85 19.11
C PRO A 421 22.91 -20.90 20.07
N GLU A 422 24.21 -20.81 20.35
CA GLU A 422 24.95 -21.79 21.17
C GLU A 422 24.48 -21.88 22.65
N ASP A 423 23.65 -20.94 23.12
CA ASP A 423 23.29 -20.81 24.54
C ASP A 423 22.07 -21.62 25.03
N LEU A 424 21.43 -22.43 24.19
CA LEU A 424 20.11 -23.02 24.49
C LEU A 424 20.21 -24.46 25.07
N LYS A 425 20.72 -24.59 26.30
CA LYS A 425 20.84 -25.88 27.05
C LYS A 425 19.54 -26.47 27.61
N ARG A 426 18.35 -25.90 27.34
CA ARG A 426 17.06 -26.35 27.90
C ARG A 426 16.17 -27.00 26.84
N THR A 427 15.40 -28.04 27.18
CA THR A 427 14.53 -28.76 26.21
C THR A 427 13.55 -27.84 25.45
N GLY A 428 12.90 -26.88 26.13
CA GLY A 428 12.01 -25.91 25.46
C GLY A 428 12.71 -24.98 24.46
N ALA A 429 14.00 -24.76 24.67
CA ALA A 429 14.89 -23.93 23.85
C ALA A 429 15.11 -24.57 22.46
N VAL A 430 15.38 -25.88 22.45
CA VAL A 430 15.49 -26.71 21.24
C VAL A 430 14.15 -26.79 20.49
N LEU A 431 13.04 -26.92 21.21
CA LEU A 431 11.70 -26.96 20.59
C LEU A 431 11.33 -25.64 19.92
N ILE A 432 11.58 -24.50 20.58
CA ILE A 432 11.38 -23.16 19.99
C ILE A 432 12.21 -23.03 18.71
N GLN A 433 13.43 -23.56 18.70
CA GLN A 433 14.26 -23.53 17.50
C GLN A 433 13.68 -24.38 16.36
N ARG A 434 13.18 -25.58 16.64
CA ARG A 434 12.49 -26.40 15.64
C ARG A 434 11.28 -25.68 15.05
N LEU A 435 10.50 -25.01 15.90
CA LEU A 435 9.37 -24.17 15.48
C LEU A 435 9.82 -22.97 14.64
N LYS A 436 10.94 -22.31 15.01
CA LYS A 436 11.56 -21.24 14.22
C LYS A 436 11.99 -21.74 12.85
N LYS A 437 12.57 -22.93 12.74
CA LYS A 437 12.97 -23.55 11.46
C LYS A 437 11.76 -23.86 10.57
N LYS A 438 10.66 -24.34 11.15
CA LYS A 438 9.37 -24.51 10.45
C LYS A 438 8.59 -23.19 10.27
N LYS A 439 9.12 -22.04 10.72
CA LYS A 439 8.50 -20.70 10.65
C LYS A 439 7.16 -20.58 11.38
N VAL A 440 6.90 -21.37 12.42
CA VAL A 440 5.62 -21.46 13.14
C VAL A 440 5.75 -21.13 14.64
N TYR A 441 6.68 -20.23 14.96
CA TYR A 441 6.99 -19.87 16.35
C TYR A 441 6.06 -18.79 16.94
N THR A 442 5.21 -18.16 16.12
CA THR A 442 4.21 -17.16 16.54
C THR A 442 2.78 -17.64 16.24
N SER A 443 1.79 -17.13 16.96
CA SER A 443 0.36 -17.44 16.76
C SER A 443 -0.09 -17.20 15.31
N ALA A 444 0.25 -16.03 14.75
CA ALA A 444 -0.07 -15.67 13.36
C ALA A 444 0.54 -16.67 12.35
N ALA A 445 1.73 -17.20 12.64
CA ALA A 445 2.40 -18.14 11.77
C ALA A 445 1.87 -19.58 11.91
N VAL A 446 1.42 -19.98 13.11
CA VAL A 446 0.66 -21.22 13.29
C VAL A 446 -0.67 -21.13 12.53
N LEU A 447 -1.39 -20.00 12.62
CA LEU A 447 -2.62 -19.77 11.85
C LEU A 447 -2.41 -19.85 10.33
N SER A 448 -1.29 -19.29 9.83
CA SER A 448 -0.99 -19.37 8.40
C SER A 448 -0.77 -20.80 7.89
N CYS A 449 -0.61 -21.80 8.77
CA CYS A 449 -0.55 -23.21 8.34
C CYS A 449 -1.86 -23.71 7.71
N LEU A 450 -2.99 -23.05 7.98
CA LEU A 450 -4.26 -23.32 7.28
C LEU A 450 -4.36 -22.59 5.94
N GLU A 451 -3.55 -21.55 5.75
CA GLU A 451 -3.45 -20.83 4.48
C GLU A 451 -2.42 -21.48 3.54
N SER A 452 -1.47 -22.24 4.08
CA SER A 452 -0.48 -23.01 3.32
C SER A 452 -0.83 -24.51 3.27
N GLU A 453 -0.27 -25.24 2.31
CA GLU A 453 -0.44 -26.70 2.17
C GLU A 453 0.40 -27.46 3.22
N CYS A 454 0.18 -27.19 4.51
CA CYS A 454 0.86 -27.87 5.60
C CYS A 454 0.38 -29.32 5.73
N ARG A 455 1.30 -30.28 5.76
CA ARG A 455 0.95 -31.71 5.88
C ARG A 455 0.40 -32.00 7.27
N GLU A 456 -0.54 -32.95 7.35
CA GLU A 456 -1.11 -33.40 8.63
C GLU A 456 -0.02 -33.85 9.63
N SER A 457 1.01 -34.56 9.16
CA SER A 457 2.14 -34.98 9.98
C SER A 457 2.90 -33.80 10.60
N ASP A 458 3.07 -32.72 9.83
CA ASP A 458 3.74 -31.50 10.31
C ASP A 458 2.90 -30.79 11.37
N LEU A 459 1.58 -30.68 11.15
CA LEU A 459 0.66 -30.10 12.14
C LEU A 459 0.67 -30.88 13.46
N LYS A 460 0.75 -32.21 13.39
CA LYS A 460 0.86 -33.08 14.57
C LYS A 460 2.17 -32.83 15.33
N GLU A 461 3.30 -32.74 14.64
CA GLU A 461 4.60 -32.40 15.25
C GLU A 461 4.56 -31.02 15.92
N ILE A 462 4.07 -30.00 15.21
CA ILE A 462 3.97 -28.62 15.69
C ILE A 462 3.13 -28.55 16.96
N THR A 463 1.97 -29.23 16.97
CA THR A 463 1.09 -29.31 18.14
C THR A 463 1.80 -29.97 19.32
N THR A 464 2.53 -31.06 19.08
CA THR A 464 3.27 -31.79 20.12
C THR A 464 4.39 -30.94 20.72
N TRP A 465 5.12 -30.18 19.89
CA TRP A 465 6.18 -29.29 20.37
C TRP A 465 5.61 -28.13 21.19
N TRP A 466 4.48 -27.56 20.75
CA TRP A 466 3.81 -26.50 21.52
C TRP A 466 3.21 -27.01 22.82
N GLU A 467 2.73 -28.25 22.87
CA GLU A 467 2.25 -28.89 24.09
C GLU A 467 3.38 -29.00 25.13
N GLU A 468 4.54 -29.49 24.71
CA GLU A 468 5.68 -29.65 25.61
C GLU A 468 6.22 -28.31 26.11
N ILE A 469 6.18 -27.26 25.26
CA ILE A 469 6.46 -25.89 25.70
C ILE A 469 5.41 -25.41 26.70
N PHE A 470 4.12 -25.64 26.43
CA PHE A 470 3.01 -25.21 27.27
C PHE A 470 3.10 -25.78 28.70
N ARG A 471 3.58 -27.02 28.84
CA ARG A 471 3.85 -27.65 30.15
C ARG A 471 4.92 -26.92 30.97
N GLN A 472 5.88 -26.29 30.30
CA GLN A 472 6.98 -25.57 30.94
C GLN A 472 6.66 -24.09 31.17
N LYS A 473 5.92 -23.49 30.22
CA LYS A 473 5.51 -22.08 30.24
C LYS A 473 4.24 -21.91 29.42
N GLU A 474 3.24 -21.26 29.99
CA GLU A 474 1.98 -20.97 29.32
C GLU A 474 2.22 -20.25 27.99
N SER A 475 1.55 -20.74 26.93
CA SER A 475 1.70 -20.25 25.57
C SER A 475 0.38 -20.38 24.80
N ILE A 476 -0.09 -19.26 24.26
CA ILE A 476 -1.31 -19.24 23.43
C ILE A 476 -1.16 -20.05 22.14
N ASN A 477 0.07 -20.27 21.67
CA ASN A 477 0.34 -20.95 20.40
C ASN A 477 -0.03 -22.43 20.43
N TYR A 478 -0.09 -23.04 21.63
CA TYR A 478 -0.63 -24.39 21.78
C TYR A 478 -2.13 -24.44 21.50
N ILE A 479 -2.89 -23.45 21.97
CA ILE A 479 -4.33 -23.35 21.68
C ILE A 479 -4.54 -23.14 20.19
N VAL A 480 -3.77 -22.24 19.58
CA VAL A 480 -3.84 -21.97 18.14
C VAL A 480 -3.56 -23.25 17.34
N SER A 481 -2.55 -24.04 17.73
CA SER A 481 -2.22 -25.28 17.01
C SER A 481 -3.33 -26.34 17.14
N LEU A 482 -4.00 -26.43 18.29
CA LEU A 482 -5.20 -27.28 18.44
C LEU A 482 -6.35 -26.84 17.51
N VAL A 483 -6.64 -25.54 17.44
CA VAL A 483 -7.68 -24.99 16.56
C VAL A 483 -7.34 -25.26 15.09
N VAL A 484 -6.08 -25.04 14.70
CA VAL A 484 -5.58 -25.30 13.34
C VAL A 484 -5.73 -26.77 12.98
N ARG A 485 -5.29 -27.68 13.84
CA ARG A 485 -5.40 -29.12 13.60
C ARG A 485 -6.86 -29.57 13.44
N THR A 486 -7.76 -29.02 14.24
CA THR A 486 -9.21 -29.30 14.17
C THR A 486 -9.79 -28.90 12.81
N ASN A 487 -9.35 -27.77 12.26
CA ASN A 487 -9.83 -27.24 10.98
C ASN A 487 -9.14 -27.85 9.75
N ALA A 488 -8.12 -28.70 9.95
CA ALA A 488 -7.41 -29.41 8.89
C ALA A 488 -7.88 -30.87 8.75
N ASP A 489 -9.03 -31.23 9.32
CA ASP A 489 -9.59 -32.60 9.39
C ASP A 489 -8.63 -33.65 9.99
N ALA A 490 -7.60 -33.21 10.72
CA ALA A 490 -6.64 -34.07 11.37
C ALA A 490 -7.21 -34.62 12.69
N ALA A 491 -7.15 -35.93 12.90
CA ALA A 491 -7.76 -36.60 14.06
C ALA A 491 -7.42 -35.89 15.38
N PHE A 492 -8.42 -35.43 16.13
CA PHE A 492 -8.25 -34.71 17.39
C PHE A 492 -7.76 -35.68 18.48
N PRO A 493 -6.76 -35.33 19.32
CA PRO A 493 -6.53 -36.12 20.52
C PRO A 493 -7.69 -35.81 21.46
N SER A 494 -8.43 -36.82 21.94
CA SER A 494 -9.64 -36.70 22.76
C SER A 494 -9.47 -36.05 24.15
N ASP A 495 -8.59 -35.07 24.28
CA ASP A 495 -8.13 -34.46 25.52
C ASP A 495 -9.07 -33.32 25.98
N ARG A 496 -10.36 -33.64 26.12
CA ARG A 496 -11.38 -32.73 26.68
C ARG A 496 -10.98 -32.21 28.07
N LYS A 497 -10.24 -33.01 28.84
CA LYS A 497 -9.74 -32.65 30.17
C LYS A 497 -8.78 -31.46 30.11
N ARG A 498 -7.85 -31.47 29.15
CA ARG A 498 -6.86 -30.40 28.96
C ARG A 498 -7.49 -29.11 28.46
N LEU A 499 -8.52 -29.19 27.61
CA LEU A 499 -9.27 -28.01 27.17
C LEU A 499 -9.95 -27.31 28.35
N SER A 500 -10.50 -28.08 29.28
CA SER A 500 -11.10 -27.56 30.51
C SER A 500 -10.07 -26.93 31.45
N GLU A 501 -8.90 -27.57 31.62
CA GLU A 501 -7.76 -27.00 32.37
C GLU A 501 -7.28 -25.68 31.73
N LEU A 502 -7.22 -25.62 30.40
CA LEU A 502 -6.87 -24.42 29.63
C LEU A 502 -7.88 -23.29 29.83
N LYS A 503 -9.19 -23.59 29.78
CA LYS A 503 -10.24 -22.61 30.05
C LYS A 503 -10.12 -22.01 31.45
N GLN A 504 -9.71 -22.81 32.44
CA GLN A 504 -9.50 -22.35 33.82
C GLN A 504 -8.27 -21.46 33.97
N LYS A 505 -7.18 -21.76 33.24
CA LYS A 505 -5.93 -20.99 33.30
C LYS A 505 -5.92 -19.70 32.46
N MET A 506 -6.80 -19.59 31.46
CA MET A 506 -6.90 -18.44 30.55
C MET A 506 -6.94 -17.06 31.25
N PRO A 507 -7.71 -16.85 32.33
CA PRO A 507 -7.74 -15.57 33.05
C PRO A 507 -6.43 -15.22 33.77
N GLU A 508 -5.57 -16.21 34.03
CA GLU A 508 -4.29 -16.06 34.75
C GLU A 508 -3.11 -15.78 33.80
N ILE A 509 -3.31 -15.94 32.48
CA ILE A 509 -2.30 -15.63 31.47
C ILE A 509 -2.09 -14.11 31.45
N LEU A 510 -0.94 -13.67 31.99
CA LEU A 510 -0.52 -12.27 32.19
C LEU A 510 -0.39 -11.40 30.92
N ASN A 511 -0.88 -11.84 29.76
CA ASN A 511 -0.64 -11.19 28.47
C ASN A 511 -1.91 -10.60 27.84
N ASP A 512 -2.10 -9.28 27.94
CA ASP A 512 -3.23 -8.53 27.40
C ASP A 512 -3.19 -8.36 25.85
N SER A 513 -2.91 -9.44 25.13
CA SER A 513 -2.77 -9.43 23.67
C SER A 513 -4.10 -9.68 22.93
N PRO A 514 -4.31 -9.08 21.74
CA PRO A 514 -5.52 -9.33 20.94
C PRO A 514 -5.72 -10.80 20.59
N GLU A 515 -4.63 -11.53 20.34
CA GLU A 515 -4.66 -12.97 20.10
C GLU A 515 -5.18 -13.75 21.30
N LEU A 516 -4.74 -13.41 22.51
CA LEU A 516 -5.25 -14.07 23.72
C LEU A 516 -6.75 -13.82 23.84
N HIS A 517 -7.20 -12.57 23.77
CA HIS A 517 -8.61 -12.24 23.86
C HIS A 517 -9.46 -12.93 22.81
N MET A 518 -8.97 -12.99 21.57
CA MET A 518 -9.63 -13.74 20.50
C MET A 518 -9.78 -15.21 20.88
N LEU A 519 -8.70 -15.87 21.30
CA LEU A 519 -8.73 -17.28 21.66
C LEU A 519 -9.62 -17.55 22.88
N THR A 520 -9.58 -16.67 23.90
CA THR A 520 -10.50 -16.74 25.03
C THR A 520 -11.94 -16.65 24.55
N LEU A 521 -12.24 -15.69 23.66
CA LEU A 521 -13.58 -15.54 23.11
C LEU A 521 -14.01 -16.79 22.33
N LEU A 522 -13.15 -17.34 21.48
CA LEU A 522 -13.44 -18.56 20.70
C LEU A 522 -13.69 -19.78 21.61
N LEU A 523 -12.87 -19.99 22.66
CA LEU A 523 -13.02 -21.12 23.59
C LEU A 523 -14.24 -20.99 24.52
N CYS A 524 -14.59 -19.77 24.89
CA CYS A 524 -15.64 -19.45 25.85
C CYS A 524 -16.98 -19.14 25.20
N TRP A 525 -17.05 -19.08 23.87
CA TRP A 525 -18.26 -18.71 23.17
C TRP A 525 -19.36 -19.76 23.38
N PRO A 526 -20.55 -19.35 23.86
CA PRO A 526 -21.57 -20.28 24.35
C PRO A 526 -22.15 -21.12 23.22
N ALA A 527 -22.31 -22.42 23.45
CA ALA A 527 -23.06 -23.32 22.57
C ALA A 527 -24.47 -23.56 23.12
N ASP A 528 -25.42 -23.89 22.24
CA ASP A 528 -26.77 -24.24 22.66
C ASP A 528 -26.74 -25.45 23.61
N GLY A 529 -27.22 -25.25 24.84
CA GLY A 529 -27.26 -26.26 25.89
C GLY A 529 -26.00 -26.37 26.78
N GLU A 530 -24.98 -25.53 26.60
CA GLU A 530 -23.84 -25.43 27.54
C GLU A 530 -24.11 -24.44 28.67
N ALA A 531 -23.56 -24.70 29.87
CA ALA A 531 -23.66 -23.80 31.01
C ALA A 531 -23.13 -22.40 30.65
N ARG A 532 -23.76 -21.34 31.20
CA ARG A 532 -23.34 -19.95 30.99
C ARG A 532 -21.83 -19.82 31.21
N CYS A 533 -21.15 -19.19 30.26
CA CYS A 533 -19.76 -18.85 30.43
C CYS A 533 -19.61 -18.00 31.71
N ALA A 534 -18.62 -18.33 32.54
CA ALA A 534 -18.32 -17.56 33.75
C ALA A 534 -17.83 -16.12 33.44
N LEU A 535 -17.44 -15.85 32.19
CA LEU A 535 -16.90 -14.57 31.74
C LEU A 535 -17.97 -13.70 31.07
N ASP A 536 -17.97 -12.40 31.38
CA ASP A 536 -18.78 -11.40 30.67
C ASP A 536 -18.25 -11.21 29.24
N LEU A 537 -18.98 -11.78 28.27
CA LEU A 537 -18.66 -11.70 26.85
C LEU A 537 -18.57 -10.25 26.34
N GLY A 538 -19.44 -9.36 26.84
CA GLY A 538 -19.43 -7.94 26.47
C GLY A 538 -18.19 -7.22 27.00
N GLN A 539 -17.69 -7.59 28.18
CA GLN A 539 -16.41 -7.10 28.69
C GLN A 539 -15.23 -7.64 27.87
N LEU A 540 -15.24 -8.93 27.52
CA LEU A 540 -14.17 -9.55 26.73
C LEU A 540 -14.06 -8.96 25.33
N VAL A 541 -15.18 -8.72 24.64
CA VAL A 541 -15.21 -8.03 23.33
C VAL A 541 -14.63 -6.62 23.43
N ARG A 542 -14.96 -5.87 24.49
CA ARG A 542 -14.39 -4.54 24.72
C ARG A 542 -12.89 -4.58 25.00
N ARG A 543 -12.40 -5.54 25.79
CA ARG A 543 -10.97 -5.74 26.05
C ARG A 543 -10.22 -6.13 24.78
N MET A 544 -10.78 -7.03 23.98
CA MET A 544 -10.23 -7.42 22.68
C MET A 544 -10.06 -6.21 21.78
N LYS A 545 -11.11 -5.39 21.62
CA LYS A 545 -11.06 -4.16 20.82
C LYS A 545 -9.98 -3.18 21.31
N ARG A 546 -9.90 -2.92 22.63
CA ARG A 546 -8.86 -2.05 23.20
C ARG A 546 -7.46 -2.59 22.96
N SER A 547 -7.23 -3.88 23.18
CA SER A 547 -5.93 -4.50 22.93
C SER A 547 -5.54 -4.38 21.45
N PHE A 548 -6.50 -4.49 20.53
CA PHE A 548 -6.27 -4.28 19.10
C PHE A 548 -5.90 -2.83 18.77
N GLU A 549 -6.61 -1.87 19.37
CA GLU A 549 -6.34 -0.43 19.21
C GLU A 549 -4.89 -0.10 19.62
N VAL A 550 -4.42 -0.71 20.71
CA VAL A 550 -3.03 -0.55 21.18
C VAL A 550 -2.01 -1.27 20.29
N ALA A 551 -2.27 -2.54 19.93
CA ALA A 551 -1.25 -3.37 19.27
C ALA A 551 -1.18 -3.20 17.74
N TYR A 552 -2.33 -3.00 17.08
CA TYR A 552 -2.46 -3.19 15.63
C TYR A 552 -3.09 -2.03 14.88
N GLU A 553 -3.89 -1.17 15.51
CA GLU A 553 -4.64 -0.14 14.78
C GLU A 553 -3.74 0.82 13.99
N MET A 554 -2.60 1.22 14.55
CA MET A 554 -1.61 2.05 13.84
C MET A 554 -1.14 1.37 12.55
N HIS A 555 -0.74 0.10 12.64
CA HIS A 555 -0.11 -0.66 11.57
C HIS A 555 -1.09 -1.16 10.51
N LEU A 556 -2.33 -1.45 10.91
CA LEU A 556 -3.37 -2.02 10.04
C LEU A 556 -4.38 -0.96 9.53
N ARG A 557 -4.13 0.34 9.79
CA ARG A 557 -4.97 1.44 9.27
C ARG A 557 -5.11 1.34 7.75
N SER A 558 -6.29 1.68 7.22
CA SER A 558 -6.75 1.52 5.82
C SER A 558 -6.91 0.10 5.27
N ARG A 559 -6.44 -0.93 5.98
CA ARG A 559 -6.58 -2.32 5.54
C ARG A 559 -7.90 -2.91 5.98
N ARG A 560 -8.40 -3.89 5.22
CA ARG A 560 -9.54 -4.71 5.63
C ARG A 560 -9.02 -5.80 6.56
N LEU A 561 -9.59 -5.91 7.76
CA LEU A 561 -9.28 -7.01 8.66
C LEU A 561 -9.86 -8.31 8.09
N ARG A 562 -9.08 -9.39 8.16
CA ARG A 562 -9.51 -10.70 7.69
C ARG A 562 -10.37 -11.35 8.78
N PRO A 563 -11.57 -11.88 8.45
CA PRO A 563 -12.23 -12.81 9.34
C PRO A 563 -11.44 -14.11 9.35
N LEU A 564 -10.95 -14.51 10.52
CA LEU A 564 -10.13 -15.71 10.70
C LEU A 564 -11.03 -16.93 10.91
N PHE A 565 -12.07 -16.78 11.73
CA PHE A 565 -12.98 -17.85 12.11
C PHE A 565 -14.43 -17.44 11.98
N PHE A 566 -15.31 -18.41 11.81
CA PHE A 566 -16.76 -18.29 11.82
C PHE A 566 -17.38 -19.28 12.81
N VAL A 567 -18.58 -18.97 13.28
CA VAL A 567 -19.36 -19.89 14.11
C VAL A 567 -20.10 -20.89 13.25
N GLY A 568 -19.67 -22.15 13.31
CA GLY A 568 -20.27 -23.30 12.65
C GLY A 568 -21.25 -24.09 13.51
N ASN A 569 -21.76 -25.19 12.95
CA ASN A 569 -22.73 -26.09 13.61
C ASN A 569 -22.09 -27.12 14.57
N GLY A 570 -20.76 -27.16 14.67
CA GLY A 570 -20.01 -28.09 15.52
C GLY A 570 -20.14 -27.84 17.03
N LYS A 571 -19.52 -28.69 17.84
CA LYS A 571 -19.42 -28.55 19.30
C LYS A 571 -17.97 -28.33 19.73
N GLY A 572 -17.74 -27.67 20.86
CA GLY A 572 -16.38 -27.38 21.33
C GLY A 572 -15.55 -26.59 20.29
N LEU A 573 -14.35 -27.09 19.97
CA LEU A 573 -13.47 -26.46 18.97
C LEU A 573 -13.96 -26.64 17.53
N ASP A 574 -14.69 -27.72 17.23
CA ASP A 574 -15.23 -27.99 15.88
C ASP A 574 -16.25 -26.93 15.43
N ARG A 575 -16.75 -26.13 16.39
CA ARG A 575 -17.62 -25.00 16.09
C ARG A 575 -16.87 -23.85 15.43
N MET A 576 -15.56 -23.73 15.64
CA MET A 576 -14.77 -22.63 15.08
C MET A 576 -14.30 -23.02 13.69
N VAL A 577 -15.02 -22.57 12.67
CA VAL A 577 -14.71 -22.87 11.27
C VAL A 577 -13.77 -21.81 10.73
N HIS A 578 -12.55 -22.20 10.38
CA HIS A 578 -11.58 -21.29 9.79
C HIS A 578 -12.03 -20.83 8.40
N ARG A 579 -11.75 -19.57 8.08
CA ARG A 579 -12.14 -18.95 6.80
C ARG A 579 -11.73 -19.79 5.57
N LYS A 580 -10.55 -20.41 5.57
CA LYS A 580 -10.08 -21.23 4.44
C LYS A 580 -10.93 -22.46 4.18
N VAL A 581 -11.52 -23.05 5.22
CA VAL A 581 -12.46 -24.18 5.06
C VAL A 581 -13.65 -23.75 4.21
N LEU A 582 -14.18 -22.54 4.45
CA LEU A 582 -15.28 -21.98 3.66
C LEU A 582 -14.86 -21.61 2.23
N GLU A 583 -13.63 -21.13 2.04
CA GLU A 583 -13.11 -20.81 0.71
C GLU A 583 -12.91 -22.07 -0.15
N ASN A 584 -12.43 -23.17 0.44
CA ASN A 584 -12.20 -24.42 -0.27
C ASN A 584 -13.50 -25.03 -0.80
N LEU A 585 -14.62 -24.94 -0.05
CA LEU A 585 -15.94 -25.36 -0.52
C LEU A 585 -16.34 -24.66 -1.84
N LEU A 586 -15.98 -23.39 -2.01
CA LEU A 586 -16.28 -22.62 -3.23
C LEU A 586 -15.34 -22.94 -4.39
N LEU A 587 -14.08 -23.29 -4.10
CA LEU A 587 -13.06 -23.64 -5.10
C LEU A 587 -13.31 -25.03 -5.69
N GLU A 588 -13.81 -25.97 -4.88
CA GLU A 588 -14.18 -27.31 -5.34
C GLU A 588 -15.36 -27.29 -6.32
N GLN A 589 -16.18 -26.24 -6.28
CA GLN A 589 -17.38 -26.08 -7.12
C GLN A 589 -17.19 -25.19 -8.37
N SER A 590 -16.14 -24.37 -8.45
CA SER A 590 -16.01 -23.36 -9.51
C SER A 590 -14.62 -23.33 -10.17
N GLN A 591 -14.54 -23.69 -11.46
CA GLN A 591 -13.30 -23.60 -12.24
C GLN A 591 -12.96 -22.16 -12.70
N GLU A 592 -13.84 -21.17 -12.55
CA GLU A 592 -13.72 -19.91 -13.32
C GLU A 592 -13.84 -18.57 -12.57
N THR A 593 -14.20 -18.51 -11.28
CA THR A 593 -14.43 -17.22 -10.62
C THR A 593 -13.19 -16.64 -9.93
N LYS A 594 -12.44 -15.79 -10.64
CA LYS A 594 -11.28 -15.01 -10.12
C LYS A 594 -11.67 -13.81 -9.24
N GLN A 595 -12.93 -13.66 -8.85
CA GLN A 595 -13.37 -12.57 -7.97
C GLN A 595 -13.22 -12.97 -6.50
N ASP A 596 -12.72 -12.06 -5.67
CA ASP A 596 -12.58 -12.27 -4.23
C ASP A 596 -13.93 -12.68 -3.62
N PRO A 597 -14.10 -13.91 -3.09
CA PRO A 597 -15.39 -14.42 -2.60
C PRO A 597 -15.95 -13.60 -1.42
N TRP A 598 -15.07 -12.82 -0.77
CA TRP A 598 -15.40 -11.89 0.31
C TRP A 598 -15.94 -10.55 -0.15
N SER A 599 -15.89 -10.26 -1.45
CA SER A 599 -16.39 -9.01 -2.03
C SER A 599 -17.91 -9.05 -2.11
N GLY A 600 -18.56 -8.05 -1.51
CA GLY A 600 -20.02 -7.98 -1.44
C GLY A 600 -20.68 -9.14 -0.68
N GLU A 601 -19.93 -9.86 0.17
CA GLU A 601 -20.46 -10.98 0.99
C GLU A 601 -21.13 -12.10 0.18
N ARG A 602 -20.71 -12.27 -1.09
CA ARG A 602 -21.33 -13.23 -2.02
C ARG A 602 -21.22 -14.67 -1.56
N MET A 603 -20.12 -15.05 -0.91
CA MET A 603 -19.94 -16.41 -0.38
C MET A 603 -21.08 -16.89 0.52
N PHE A 604 -21.77 -15.99 1.23
CA PHE A 604 -22.86 -16.36 2.13
C PHE A 604 -24.19 -16.67 1.39
N HIS A 605 -24.21 -16.59 0.06
CA HIS A 605 -25.33 -17.04 -0.76
C HIS A 605 -25.21 -18.52 -1.14
N ASP A 606 -24.04 -19.11 -0.95
CA ASP A 606 -23.77 -20.51 -1.29
C ASP A 606 -24.40 -21.45 -0.24
N PRO A 607 -25.24 -22.42 -0.65
CA PRO A 607 -25.90 -23.34 0.28
C PRO A 607 -24.95 -24.19 1.14
N GLU A 608 -23.78 -24.59 0.63
CA GLU A 608 -22.81 -25.39 1.40
C GLU A 608 -22.13 -24.54 2.47
N VAL A 609 -21.80 -23.29 2.15
CA VAL A 609 -21.31 -22.32 3.13
C VAL A 609 -22.38 -22.07 4.21
N GLN A 610 -23.64 -21.89 3.81
CA GLN A 610 -24.75 -21.70 4.77
C GLN A 610 -24.96 -22.94 5.66
N ALA A 611 -24.85 -24.15 5.11
CA ALA A 611 -25.01 -25.40 5.85
C ALA A 611 -23.91 -25.66 6.89
N ARG A 612 -22.73 -25.04 6.74
CA ARG A 612 -21.63 -25.14 7.70
C ARG A 612 -21.75 -24.14 8.86
N LEU A 613 -22.49 -23.05 8.68
CA LEU A 613 -22.52 -21.91 9.60
C LEU A 613 -23.82 -21.79 10.40
N VAL A 614 -23.73 -21.25 11.61
CA VAL A 614 -24.89 -20.90 12.45
C VAL A 614 -25.33 -19.48 12.14
N LYS A 615 -26.64 -19.30 11.95
CA LYS A 615 -27.25 -17.97 11.83
C LYS A 615 -27.58 -17.43 13.22
N VAL A 616 -27.13 -16.21 13.49
CA VAL A 616 -27.36 -15.51 14.76
C VAL A 616 -28.45 -14.46 14.55
N GLU A 617 -29.38 -14.39 15.49
CA GLU A 617 -30.42 -13.36 15.53
C GLU A 617 -29.94 -12.10 16.26
N GLY A 618 -30.37 -10.94 15.78
CA GLY A 618 -30.05 -9.66 16.39
C GLY A 618 -31.03 -8.55 16.03
N VAL A 619 -30.77 -7.38 16.59
CA VAL A 619 -31.58 -6.17 16.41
C VAL A 619 -30.67 -5.02 16.02
N VAL A 620 -31.05 -4.33 14.94
CA VAL A 620 -30.47 -3.04 14.58
C VAL A 620 -31.29 -1.94 15.24
N ARG A 621 -30.63 -1.05 15.97
CA ARG A 621 -31.20 0.18 16.55
C ARG A 621 -30.12 1.26 16.58
N GLU A 622 -30.48 2.51 16.33
CA GLU A 622 -29.53 3.65 16.34
C GLU A 622 -28.27 3.41 15.51
N TYR A 623 -28.41 2.82 14.31
CA TYR A 623 -27.30 2.46 13.42
C TYR A 623 -26.29 1.47 14.01
N ARG A 624 -26.65 0.75 15.07
CA ARG A 624 -25.81 -0.24 15.77
C ARG A 624 -26.50 -1.61 15.78
N LEU A 625 -25.69 -2.66 15.78
CA LEU A 625 -26.15 -4.04 15.82
C LEU A 625 -25.94 -4.64 17.20
N PHE A 626 -26.99 -5.23 17.75
CA PHE A 626 -26.98 -5.95 19.02
C PHE A 626 -27.43 -7.39 18.83
N ALA A 627 -26.80 -8.32 19.53
CA ALA A 627 -27.21 -9.72 19.55
C ALA A 627 -27.24 -10.25 20.99
N THR A 628 -28.14 -11.20 21.26
CA THR A 628 -28.20 -11.88 22.55
C THR A 628 -27.47 -13.21 22.43
N ILE A 629 -26.31 -13.31 23.08
CA ILE A 629 -25.42 -14.48 23.01
C ILE A 629 -25.22 -15.00 24.42
N GLY A 630 -25.61 -16.25 24.69
CA GLY A 630 -25.50 -16.87 26.03
C GLY A 630 -26.27 -16.13 27.14
N GLY A 631 -27.30 -15.35 26.76
CA GLY A 631 -28.07 -14.51 27.68
C GLY A 631 -27.48 -13.11 27.96
N ALA A 632 -26.35 -12.75 27.33
CA ALA A 632 -25.78 -11.41 27.39
C ALA A 632 -26.06 -10.63 26.09
N VAL A 633 -26.38 -9.35 26.21
CA VAL A 633 -26.52 -8.45 25.05
C VAL A 633 -25.14 -7.91 24.67
N VAL A 634 -24.71 -8.17 23.44
CA VAL A 634 -23.39 -7.77 22.93
C VAL A 634 -23.59 -6.86 21.71
N GLU A 635 -22.90 -5.72 21.72
CA GLU A 635 -22.78 -4.84 20.54
C GLU A 635 -21.76 -5.42 19.56
N LEU A 636 -22.13 -5.49 18.28
CA LEU A 636 -21.32 -6.10 17.22
C LEU A 636 -21.06 -5.10 16.09
N GLU A 637 -19.88 -5.19 15.47
CA GLU A 637 -19.60 -4.45 14.24
C GLU A 637 -20.19 -5.22 13.04
N ALA A 638 -20.79 -4.52 12.08
CA ALA A 638 -21.19 -5.11 10.81
C ALA A 638 -20.07 -4.94 9.76
N ASN A 639 -19.77 -5.99 9.00
CA ASN A 639 -18.81 -5.91 7.90
C ASN A 639 -19.31 -4.94 6.80
N ASN A 640 -20.63 -4.90 6.56
CA ASN A 640 -21.27 -3.87 5.75
C ASN A 640 -22.05 -2.88 6.65
N GLN A 641 -21.47 -1.70 6.90
CA GLN A 641 -22.08 -0.66 7.73
C GLN A 641 -23.38 -0.11 7.14
N ASP A 642 -23.49 -0.07 5.81
CA ASP A 642 -24.69 0.41 5.12
C ASP A 642 -25.90 -0.50 5.40
N SER A 643 -25.70 -1.72 5.91
CA SER A 643 -26.80 -2.62 6.30
C SER A 643 -27.55 -2.18 7.56
N LEU A 644 -26.98 -1.25 8.34
CA LEU A 644 -27.48 -0.81 9.65
C LEU A 644 -28.37 0.44 9.59
N TRP A 645 -28.63 0.98 8.39
CA TRP A 645 -29.37 2.23 8.19
C TRP A 645 -30.83 2.24 8.67
N LYS A 646 -31.42 1.07 8.90
CA LYS A 646 -32.82 0.90 9.32
C LYS A 646 -32.91 0.06 10.60
N PRO A 647 -33.66 0.52 11.62
CA PRO A 647 -34.01 -0.31 12.76
C PRO A 647 -34.87 -1.52 12.32
N ARG A 648 -34.45 -2.73 12.68
CA ARG A 648 -35.16 -3.98 12.34
C ARG A 648 -34.57 -5.18 13.07
N ARG A 649 -35.35 -6.27 13.15
CA ARG A 649 -34.81 -7.60 13.46
C ARG A 649 -34.02 -8.13 12.28
N VAL A 650 -32.85 -8.67 12.56
CA VAL A 650 -31.93 -9.18 11.55
C VAL A 650 -31.42 -10.57 11.91
N SER A 651 -30.97 -11.28 10.88
CA SER A 651 -30.19 -12.50 11.02
C SER A 651 -28.89 -12.36 10.22
N PHE A 652 -27.80 -12.92 10.73
CA PHE A 652 -26.46 -12.78 10.13
C PHE A 652 -25.55 -13.96 10.51
N TYR A 653 -24.41 -14.08 9.83
CA TYR A 653 -23.34 -15.01 10.20
C TYR A 653 -22.28 -14.29 11.02
N LEU A 654 -21.82 -14.94 12.09
CA LEU A 654 -20.83 -14.35 12.97
C LEU A 654 -19.41 -14.82 12.59
N GLY A 655 -18.54 -13.86 12.27
CA GLY A 655 -17.11 -14.09 12.08
C GLY A 655 -16.28 -13.37 13.14
N PHE A 656 -15.03 -13.78 13.30
CA PHE A 656 -14.07 -13.18 14.23
C PHE A 656 -12.86 -12.67 13.46
N THR A 657 -12.59 -11.38 13.60
CA THR A 657 -11.33 -10.76 13.19
C THR A 657 -10.41 -10.62 14.39
N ILE A 658 -9.15 -10.22 14.18
CA ILE A 658 -8.23 -9.91 15.30
C ILE A 658 -8.72 -8.73 16.17
N ARG A 659 -9.64 -7.90 15.67
CA ARG A 659 -10.24 -6.77 16.43
C ARG A 659 -11.42 -7.21 17.29
N GLY A 660 -12.20 -8.17 16.82
CA GLY A 660 -13.40 -8.61 17.50
C GLY A 660 -14.39 -9.36 16.60
N PRO A 661 -15.56 -9.72 17.17
CA PRO A 661 -16.65 -10.34 16.46
C PRO A 661 -17.29 -9.35 15.46
N VAL A 662 -17.63 -9.86 14.28
CA VAL A 662 -18.18 -9.09 13.16
C VAL A 662 -19.35 -9.85 12.54
N ALA A 663 -20.45 -9.15 12.28
CA ALA A 663 -21.61 -9.67 11.59
C ALA A 663 -21.46 -9.55 10.07
N PHE A 664 -21.70 -10.67 9.38
CA PHE A 664 -21.66 -10.80 7.92
C PHE A 664 -23.03 -11.20 7.37
N ALA A 665 -23.35 -10.75 6.16
CA ALA A 665 -24.60 -11.03 5.46
C ALA A 665 -25.84 -10.67 6.30
N VAL A 666 -25.87 -9.44 6.80
CA VAL A 666 -26.97 -8.93 7.62
C VAL A 666 -28.25 -8.81 6.80
N GLN A 667 -29.23 -9.68 7.09
CA GLN A 667 -30.50 -9.79 6.38
C GLN A 667 -31.68 -9.54 7.32
N THR A 668 -32.80 -9.01 6.80
CA THR A 668 -34.03 -8.93 7.60
C THR A 668 -34.49 -10.32 7.97
N ASP A 669 -34.86 -10.53 9.23
CA ASP A 669 -35.47 -11.78 9.65
C ASP A 669 -36.86 -11.94 9.02
N LYS A 670 -37.08 -13.03 8.30
CA LYS A 670 -38.36 -13.32 7.61
C LYS A 670 -39.41 -13.88 8.56
N LYS A 671 -39.06 -14.26 9.79
CA LYS A 671 -39.99 -14.81 10.78
C LYS A 671 -40.80 -13.75 11.55
N GLY A 672 -40.55 -12.46 11.32
CA GLY A 672 -41.12 -11.36 12.09
C GLY A 672 -42.10 -10.43 11.35
N ASN A 673 -42.73 -10.84 10.25
CA ASN A 673 -43.75 -10.03 9.56
C ASN A 673 -45.14 -10.04 10.25
N ALA A 674 -45.15 -10.09 11.58
CA ALA A 674 -46.32 -9.81 12.40
C ALA A 674 -45.84 -9.08 13.66
N HIS A 675 -46.29 -7.82 13.79
CA HIS A 675 -46.03 -6.85 14.86
C HIS A 675 -44.73 -6.02 14.78
N GLU A 676 -44.93 -4.75 14.40
CA GLU A 676 -44.14 -3.61 14.85
C GLU A 676 -43.93 -3.69 16.37
N PRO A 677 -42.70 -3.48 16.89
CA PRO A 677 -42.50 -3.38 18.32
C PRO A 677 -43.06 -2.04 18.81
N GLU A 678 -44.05 -2.09 19.70
CA GLU A 678 -44.50 -0.96 20.51
C GLU A 678 -43.29 -0.27 21.17
N MET A 679 -43.17 1.04 20.93
CA MET A 679 -42.24 1.89 21.65
C MET A 679 -42.69 1.98 23.12
N LEU A 680 -42.06 1.20 23.99
CA LEU A 680 -42.10 1.46 25.43
C LEU A 680 -41.29 2.74 25.70
N SER A 681 -42.01 3.85 25.74
CA SER A 681 -41.63 5.06 26.45
C SER A 681 -41.43 4.73 27.94
N VAL A 682 -40.20 4.87 28.42
CA VAL A 682 -39.95 5.05 29.86
C VAL A 682 -39.57 6.51 30.05
N GLU A 683 -40.43 7.22 30.78
CA GLU A 683 -40.29 8.61 31.17
C GLU A 683 -39.08 8.83 32.11
N LYS A 684 -38.40 9.96 31.86
CA LYS A 684 -37.53 10.79 32.71
C LYS A 684 -36.37 10.17 33.49
#